data_AF-A0A545TV33-F1
#
_entry.id   AF-A0A545TV33-F1
#
_cell.length_a   1.000
_cell.length_b   1.000
_cell.length_c   1.000
_cell.angle_alpha   90.00
_cell.angle_beta   90.00
_cell.angle_gamma   90.00
#
_symmetry.space_group_name_H-M   'P 1'
#
loop_
_entity.id
_entity.type
_entity.pdbx_description
1 polymer ?
#
loop_
_entity_poly.entity_id
_entity_poly.type
_entity_poly.pdbx_seq_one_letter_code
_entity_poly.pdbx_strand_id
1 'polypeptide(L)'
;MKPENLKAINKYKGEARVKTLIRAHLYWLSGFPYLREGNVYWCCPYLPDLDKQKITITAKMISKAHRIINELRRDYPAALPRVIGDSTEWERRCKTYLGLTKALIANSDKAEIESLFELDDSFHAKLSKRFNQNVLNSELGRAVSWMHFINRTPLTASLEFIFELINNLPSQHRPDIVLASKLCHIYVLDGAKALAYLRLHFNPHGVSTVTKDGPAYITPFIQYRYKPKKKKLFSFPIKPEDNTSQLILKSVDWLLALNSNRRKRALLLFENIELDKTISKYLLWWQGVDQLTGKISNLINYPNINKSAFLAELQDALESYRTRFPGSFDISGIFSIIQEFSQSPDISGSINQFFRSYSKLEKNKYLNVLFLFHFKQCFRESEKSEKYFSHYVSCLAKYLDSAKNTAALEPWSDLESSYWLSSESYIFENLNMSNFSDFFDLLLRIYLKDSGKVSKDWMRGISLIVAANFSIDKAYELTTYLIQVEKIDEVSRITLKIAKEQKLSLGKVSKLIDIWNKLDEEYTDDDTLEVIYETFISIGASELFINLVFSEHISLLRRCSNQIRIIKKIHGFTQVPCFPLDLAGDLTLDIEDSWLNQYPEEFHSNLTLLNHLSGSAEKKARKIFLSTWWPREFIKSELKKLKSHSQSYSQHANSTIQNRILSLENKLKSHKTASCAMKEKIQGKLIERIKKEQFRSWRSELDHQFKISWNKFLDADNEQLPDWLFCEEMIHYLLPIMDFNAGSKTLAKYVIKHRATTTDWQFTTHPKNETFLRNLEQEGFNRGAWLCGIGPKNYQSKSSNQICIDVVEDPLEILNMGGHFKTCLSPGSFNYFSVFANIADINKRVIYGKNTDGKVIGRVLVGLLPSGGMTVFNIYCHHSDDEFHTKVMEYIQSWAEFAGFTLTDQGYIPKLVAAEWYDDGAIDVGNNIKCLKDGSEFRRQLAQMNESTFENELTEALSPLPINELTYPLIINLPEVKKCPQLIPALIKIARKITRLSEHDKIKLFYMADDNNAGEQFYQAFRRDLMCGLMASIRREKWFNPELGYRVASYNPSDALKVVKKLGNTWTGNWRNNLYPATARVAVKSLNKLGREHQARQIAEQYKIENCS
;
A
#
# COMPACT_ATOMS: atom_id res chain seq x y z
N MET A 1 27.15 -62.36 -10.84
CA MET A 1 26.58 -61.55 -11.94
C MET A 1 26.70 -60.07 -11.58
N LYS A 2 27.51 -59.30 -12.33
CA LYS A 2 27.56 -57.83 -12.23
C LYS A 2 26.54 -57.26 -13.24
N PRO A 3 25.69 -56.29 -12.87
CA PRO A 3 24.61 -55.82 -13.74
C PRO A 3 25.15 -55.03 -14.93
N GLU A 4 24.69 -55.35 -16.13
CA GLU A 4 25.09 -54.75 -17.42
C GLU A 4 24.68 -53.28 -17.60
N ASN A 5 23.98 -52.68 -16.63
CA ASN A 5 23.48 -51.29 -16.71
C ASN A 5 24.52 -50.19 -16.38
N LEU A 6 25.78 -50.53 -16.12
CA LEU A 6 26.84 -49.53 -15.86
C LEU A 6 27.53 -48.96 -17.12
N LYS A 7 27.29 -49.52 -18.32
CA LYS A 7 27.94 -49.02 -19.56
C LYS A 7 27.36 -47.70 -20.08
N ALA A 8 26.10 -47.37 -19.80
CA ALA A 8 25.49 -46.10 -20.24
C ALA A 8 25.82 -44.91 -19.31
N ILE A 9 26.01 -45.15 -18.01
CA ILE A 9 26.24 -44.09 -17.00
C ILE A 9 27.67 -43.51 -17.06
N ASN A 10 28.63 -44.19 -17.70
CA ASN A 10 30.00 -43.66 -17.86
C ASN A 10 30.22 -42.79 -19.10
N LYS A 11 29.28 -42.75 -20.06
CA LYS A 11 29.44 -41.97 -21.30
C LYS A 11 29.41 -40.46 -21.05
N TYR A 12 28.45 -39.99 -20.23
CA TYR A 12 28.34 -38.58 -19.85
C TYR A 12 29.47 -38.11 -18.91
N LYS A 13 30.02 -39.01 -18.08
CA LYS A 13 31.15 -38.70 -17.19
C LYS A 13 32.44 -38.39 -17.98
N GLY A 14 32.70 -39.13 -19.06
CA GLY A 14 33.86 -38.89 -19.93
C GLY A 14 33.80 -37.52 -20.61
N GLU A 15 32.68 -37.16 -21.23
CA GLU A 15 32.51 -35.85 -21.89
C GLU A 15 32.58 -34.69 -20.90
N ALA A 16 31.96 -34.83 -19.72
CA ALA A 16 32.06 -33.84 -18.65
C ALA A 16 33.51 -33.64 -18.21
N ARG A 17 34.27 -34.74 -18.02
CA ARG A 17 35.68 -34.68 -17.61
C ARG A 17 36.57 -34.03 -18.68
N VAL A 18 36.37 -34.36 -19.95
CA VAL A 18 37.07 -33.70 -21.07
C VAL A 18 36.79 -32.19 -21.05
N LYS A 19 35.53 -31.78 -20.93
CA LYS A 19 35.15 -30.36 -20.83
C LYS A 19 35.80 -29.68 -19.63
N THR A 20 35.86 -30.35 -18.47
CA THR A 20 36.54 -29.84 -17.27
C THR A 20 38.04 -29.66 -17.50
N LEU A 21 38.73 -30.63 -18.08
CA LEU A 21 40.17 -30.55 -18.33
C LEU A 21 40.53 -29.46 -19.35
N ILE A 22 39.76 -29.37 -20.44
CA ILE A 22 39.90 -28.28 -21.42
C ILE A 22 39.71 -26.93 -20.73
N ARG A 23 38.64 -26.77 -19.94
CA ARG A 23 38.37 -25.51 -19.21
C ARG A 23 39.41 -25.20 -18.14
N ALA A 24 39.95 -26.19 -17.45
CA ALA A 24 40.89 -25.97 -16.34
C ALA A 24 42.32 -25.68 -16.81
N HIS A 25 42.73 -26.22 -17.96
CA HIS A 25 44.14 -26.22 -18.36
C HIS A 25 44.40 -25.67 -19.77
N LEU A 26 43.39 -25.64 -20.63
CA LEU A 26 43.49 -25.22 -22.03
C LEU A 26 42.61 -24.00 -22.35
N TYR A 27 41.98 -23.36 -21.36
CA TYR A 27 41.07 -22.24 -21.59
C TYR A 27 41.73 -21.09 -22.38
N TRP A 28 43.02 -20.84 -22.14
CA TRP A 28 43.76 -19.76 -22.77
C TRP A 28 44.07 -19.98 -24.25
N LEU A 29 43.91 -21.20 -24.76
CA LEU A 29 44.03 -21.51 -26.19
C LEU A 29 42.89 -20.89 -27.03
N SER A 30 41.85 -20.40 -26.37
CA SER A 30 40.78 -19.62 -27.01
C SER A 30 41.01 -18.11 -26.92
N GLY A 31 42.12 -17.68 -26.32
CA GLY A 31 42.52 -16.27 -26.24
C GLY A 31 43.35 -15.82 -27.44
N PHE A 32 43.91 -14.62 -27.33
CA PHE A 32 44.81 -14.04 -28.33
C PHE A 32 45.92 -13.23 -27.66
N PRO A 33 47.10 -13.12 -28.29
CA PRO A 33 48.16 -12.23 -27.81
C PRO A 33 47.77 -10.76 -28.02
N TYR A 34 48.18 -9.91 -27.09
CA TYR A 34 48.00 -8.46 -27.14
C TYR A 34 49.25 -7.78 -26.57
N LEU A 35 49.82 -6.83 -27.33
CA LEU A 35 50.99 -6.07 -26.92
C LEU A 35 50.57 -4.81 -26.17
N ARG A 36 51.10 -4.59 -24.97
CA ARG A 36 50.95 -3.34 -24.22
C ARG A 36 52.25 -3.02 -23.53
N GLU A 37 52.77 -1.81 -23.75
CA GLU A 37 53.98 -1.32 -23.07
C GLU A 37 55.18 -2.30 -23.24
N GLY A 38 55.35 -2.84 -24.46
CA GLY A 38 56.43 -3.77 -24.79
C GLY A 38 56.25 -5.20 -24.26
N ASN A 39 55.19 -5.49 -23.51
CA ASN A 39 54.92 -6.82 -22.96
C ASN A 39 53.81 -7.54 -23.72
N VAL A 40 54.00 -8.84 -23.98
CA VAL A 40 52.97 -9.72 -24.58
C VAL A 40 52.07 -10.26 -23.47
N TYR A 41 50.80 -9.83 -23.48
CA TYR A 41 49.75 -10.38 -22.65
C TYR A 41 48.87 -11.33 -23.47
N TRP A 42 48.25 -12.29 -22.81
CA TRP A 42 47.23 -13.14 -23.44
C TRP A 42 45.86 -12.70 -22.96
N CYS A 43 45.08 -12.18 -23.89
CA CYS A 43 43.70 -11.83 -23.62
C CYS A 43 42.81 -13.07 -23.80
N CYS A 44 42.13 -13.45 -22.73
CA CYS A 44 41.16 -14.54 -22.70
C CYS A 44 39.76 -13.96 -22.49
N PRO A 45 39.08 -13.49 -23.55
CA PRO A 45 37.83 -12.72 -23.43
C PRO A 45 36.67 -13.51 -22.79
N TYR A 46 36.81 -14.83 -22.67
CA TYR A 46 35.80 -15.73 -22.11
C TYR A 46 35.89 -15.94 -20.60
N LEU A 47 36.89 -15.37 -19.93
CA LEU A 47 36.97 -15.43 -18.48
C LEU A 47 36.04 -14.37 -17.86
N PRO A 48 35.21 -14.73 -16.87
CA PRO A 48 34.20 -13.82 -16.30
C PRO A 48 34.78 -12.68 -15.46
N ASP A 49 36.05 -12.80 -15.05
CA ASP A 49 36.75 -11.84 -14.20
C ASP A 49 37.67 -10.99 -15.08
N LEU A 50 37.41 -9.68 -15.16
CA LEU A 50 38.17 -8.71 -15.96
C LEU A 50 39.67 -8.74 -15.63
N ASP A 51 40.02 -8.93 -14.37
CA ASP A 51 41.41 -8.99 -13.93
C ASP A 51 42.09 -10.30 -14.36
N LYS A 52 41.30 -11.36 -14.58
CA LYS A 52 41.78 -12.65 -15.10
C LYS A 52 41.73 -12.74 -16.62
N GLN A 53 41.07 -11.81 -17.31
CA GLN A 53 41.04 -11.81 -18.78
C GLN A 53 42.42 -11.51 -19.38
N LYS A 54 43.34 -10.94 -18.61
CA LYS A 54 44.74 -10.74 -19.01
C LYS A 54 45.61 -11.70 -18.22
N ILE A 55 46.24 -12.64 -18.90
CA ILE A 55 47.17 -13.59 -18.28
C ILE A 55 48.52 -13.54 -18.95
N THR A 56 49.57 -13.81 -18.16
CA THR A 56 50.91 -14.03 -18.69
C THR A 56 51.08 -15.50 -18.98
N ILE A 57 51.26 -15.86 -20.26
CA ILE A 57 51.56 -17.24 -20.64
C ILE A 57 53.03 -17.51 -20.37
N THR A 58 53.28 -18.53 -19.56
CA THR A 58 54.65 -18.99 -19.23
C THR A 58 54.99 -20.25 -20.01
N ALA A 59 56.28 -20.54 -20.18
CA ALA A 59 56.74 -21.81 -20.74
C ALA A 59 56.16 -23.03 -20.00
N LYS A 60 55.96 -22.92 -18.68
CA LYS A 60 55.32 -23.94 -17.84
C LYS A 60 53.86 -24.20 -18.25
N MET A 61 53.10 -23.15 -18.59
CA MET A 61 51.72 -23.29 -19.06
C MET A 61 51.65 -23.98 -20.43
N ILE A 62 52.57 -23.64 -21.35
CA ILE A 62 52.69 -24.27 -22.67
C ILE A 62 53.00 -25.77 -22.53
N SER A 63 54.01 -26.12 -21.72
CA SER A 63 54.36 -27.52 -21.45
C SER A 63 53.20 -28.29 -20.80
N LYS A 64 52.48 -27.66 -19.87
CA LYS A 64 51.29 -28.25 -19.25
C LYS A 64 50.18 -28.46 -20.28
N ALA A 65 49.93 -27.50 -21.16
CA ALA A 65 48.92 -27.63 -22.22
C ALA A 65 49.25 -28.79 -23.16
N HIS A 66 50.50 -28.92 -23.62
CA HIS A 66 50.97 -30.06 -24.41
C HIS A 66 50.68 -31.40 -23.73
N ARG A 67 51.01 -31.52 -22.43
CA ARG A 67 50.75 -32.73 -21.65
C ARG A 67 49.24 -33.05 -21.60
N ILE A 68 48.40 -32.06 -21.30
CA ILE A 68 46.96 -32.25 -21.20
C ILE A 68 46.32 -32.61 -22.54
N ILE A 69 46.78 -32.04 -23.66
CA ILE A 69 46.30 -32.41 -25.00
C ILE A 69 46.58 -33.89 -25.28
N ASN A 70 47.81 -34.36 -25.00
CA ASN A 70 48.18 -35.77 -25.17
C ASN A 70 47.39 -36.68 -24.23
N GLU A 71 47.19 -36.26 -22.97
CA GLU A 71 46.36 -36.96 -21.98
C GLU A 71 44.91 -37.10 -22.45
N LEU A 72 44.30 -36.02 -22.95
CA LEU A 72 42.93 -36.03 -23.47
C LEU A 72 42.76 -37.00 -24.64
N ARG A 73 43.73 -37.06 -25.56
CA ARG A 73 43.70 -37.99 -26.69
C ARG A 73 43.86 -39.45 -26.24
N ARG A 74 44.79 -39.72 -25.33
CA ARG A 74 45.11 -41.08 -24.86
C ARG A 74 44.01 -41.64 -23.96
N ASP A 75 43.55 -40.84 -23.00
CA ASP A 75 42.70 -41.32 -21.90
C ASP A 75 41.20 -41.17 -22.21
N TYR A 76 40.85 -40.33 -23.20
CA TYR A 76 39.44 -40.08 -23.60
C TYR A 76 39.18 -40.19 -25.11
N PRO A 77 39.67 -41.23 -25.83
CA PRO A 77 39.62 -41.31 -27.29
C PRO A 77 38.19 -41.33 -27.87
N ALA A 78 37.19 -41.81 -27.12
CA ALA A 78 35.80 -41.85 -27.55
C ALA A 78 34.98 -40.60 -27.14
N ALA A 79 35.37 -39.91 -26.07
CA ALA A 79 34.66 -38.74 -25.56
C ALA A 79 35.20 -37.45 -26.18
N LEU A 80 36.51 -37.38 -26.44
CA LEU A 80 37.16 -36.20 -27.00
C LEU A 80 36.54 -35.80 -28.37
N PRO A 81 36.39 -36.68 -29.37
CA PRO A 81 35.83 -36.30 -30.66
C PRO A 81 34.40 -35.74 -30.59
N ARG A 82 33.62 -36.14 -29.58
CA ARG A 82 32.26 -35.60 -29.37
C ARG A 82 32.25 -34.20 -28.78
N VAL A 83 33.33 -33.81 -28.10
CA VAL A 83 33.46 -32.47 -27.51
C VAL A 83 34.08 -31.48 -28.52
N ILE A 84 35.02 -31.93 -29.35
CA ILE A 84 35.84 -31.05 -30.21
C ILE A 84 35.75 -31.34 -31.72
N GLY A 85 35.08 -32.40 -32.16
CA GLY A 85 35.04 -32.84 -33.55
C GLY A 85 36.21 -33.76 -33.91
N ASP A 86 36.88 -33.50 -35.04
CA ASP A 86 38.06 -34.27 -35.46
C ASP A 86 39.21 -34.07 -34.46
N SER A 87 39.52 -35.12 -33.69
CA SER A 87 40.53 -35.07 -32.63
C SER A 87 41.96 -35.01 -33.14
N THR A 88 42.22 -35.52 -34.34
CA THR A 88 43.55 -35.51 -34.94
C THR A 88 43.87 -34.12 -35.46
N GLU A 89 42.92 -33.53 -36.18
CA GLU A 89 43.05 -32.16 -36.67
C GLU A 89 43.09 -31.14 -35.53
N TRP A 90 42.26 -31.33 -34.50
CA TRP A 90 42.30 -30.49 -33.30
C TRP A 90 43.67 -30.54 -32.60
N GLU A 91 44.24 -31.72 -32.40
CA GLU A 91 45.57 -31.85 -31.79
C GLU A 91 46.64 -31.17 -32.63
N ARG A 92 46.62 -31.40 -33.95
CA ARG A 92 47.57 -30.77 -34.88
C ARG A 92 47.54 -29.26 -34.72
N ARG A 93 46.34 -28.66 -34.76
CA ARG A 93 46.15 -27.22 -34.57
C ARG A 93 46.60 -26.74 -33.20
N CYS A 94 46.27 -27.46 -32.13
CA CYS A 94 46.75 -27.13 -30.79
C CYS A 94 48.28 -27.13 -30.72
N LYS A 95 48.95 -28.12 -31.30
CA LYS A 95 50.42 -28.18 -31.33
C LYS A 95 51.02 -27.03 -32.13
N THR A 96 50.46 -26.71 -33.30
CA THR A 96 50.88 -25.54 -34.08
C THR A 96 50.69 -24.24 -33.28
N TYR A 97 49.52 -24.05 -32.67
CA TYR A 97 49.21 -22.89 -31.82
C TYR A 97 50.24 -22.74 -30.69
N LEU A 98 50.53 -23.82 -29.96
CA LEU A 98 51.51 -23.81 -28.86
C LEU A 98 52.93 -23.48 -29.34
N GLY A 99 53.32 -23.97 -30.53
CA GLY A 99 54.61 -23.64 -31.14
C GLY A 99 54.74 -22.15 -31.46
N LEU A 100 53.69 -21.56 -32.03
CA LEU A 100 53.63 -20.15 -32.37
C LEU A 100 53.58 -19.25 -31.13
N THR A 101 52.80 -19.63 -30.11
CA THR A 101 52.82 -18.94 -28.81
C THR A 101 54.22 -18.95 -28.20
N LYS A 102 54.93 -20.08 -28.26
CA LYS A 102 56.30 -20.19 -27.73
C LYS A 102 57.27 -19.26 -28.48
N ALA A 103 57.17 -19.21 -29.81
CA ALA A 103 58.00 -18.33 -30.63
C ALA A 103 57.72 -16.85 -30.34
N LEU A 104 56.44 -16.48 -30.19
CA LEU A 104 56.04 -15.11 -29.87
C LEU A 104 56.58 -14.65 -28.50
N ILE A 105 56.51 -15.51 -27.48
CA ILE A 105 57.04 -15.19 -26.14
C ILE A 105 58.56 -15.08 -26.14
N ALA A 106 59.26 -15.89 -26.94
CA ALA A 106 60.72 -15.81 -27.06
C ALA A 106 61.20 -14.53 -27.75
N ASN A 107 60.33 -13.88 -28.54
CA ASN A 107 60.64 -12.71 -29.36
C ASN A 107 59.84 -11.46 -28.95
N SER A 108 59.39 -11.36 -27.69
CA SER A 108 58.49 -10.29 -27.22
C SER A 108 58.98 -8.88 -27.50
N ASP A 109 60.30 -8.68 -27.50
CA ASP A 109 60.93 -7.35 -27.59
C ASP A 109 60.95 -6.78 -29.03
N LYS A 110 60.57 -7.59 -30.03
CA LYS A 110 60.69 -7.23 -31.45
C LYS A 110 59.49 -7.63 -32.33
N ALA A 111 58.52 -8.37 -31.80
CA ALA A 111 57.51 -9.01 -32.61
C ALA A 111 56.26 -8.14 -32.82
N GLU A 112 55.89 -7.87 -34.07
CA GLU A 112 54.49 -7.63 -34.40
C GLU A 112 53.70 -8.92 -34.20
N ILE A 113 52.46 -8.81 -33.71
CA ILE A 113 51.56 -9.97 -33.66
C ILE A 113 51.08 -10.25 -35.08
N GLU A 114 51.57 -11.34 -35.67
CA GLU A 114 51.15 -11.82 -36.98
C GLU A 114 49.76 -12.47 -36.95
N SER A 115 49.09 -12.47 -38.11
CA SER A 115 47.82 -13.14 -38.30
C SER A 115 48.05 -14.64 -38.51
N LEU A 116 47.38 -15.50 -37.74
CA LEU A 116 47.48 -16.95 -37.95
C LEU A 116 46.86 -17.43 -39.26
N PHE A 117 46.13 -16.57 -39.98
CA PHE A 117 45.62 -16.90 -41.30
C PHE A 117 46.76 -17.14 -42.29
N GLU A 118 47.83 -16.35 -42.22
CA GLU A 118 48.95 -16.36 -43.16
C GLU A 118 49.79 -17.64 -43.08
N LEU A 119 49.69 -18.38 -41.98
CA LEU A 119 50.41 -19.64 -41.76
C LEU A 119 49.72 -20.86 -42.38
N ASP A 120 48.54 -20.68 -42.97
CA ASP A 120 47.82 -21.70 -43.72
C ASP A 120 47.40 -21.10 -45.06
N ASP A 121 48.30 -21.14 -46.05
CA ASP A 121 48.13 -20.55 -47.38
C ASP A 121 46.79 -20.92 -48.04
N SER A 122 46.40 -22.18 -47.90
CA SER A 122 45.14 -22.70 -48.46
C SER A 122 43.93 -22.01 -47.85
N PHE A 123 44.01 -21.71 -46.56
CA PHE A 123 42.94 -21.11 -45.79
C PHE A 123 42.94 -19.59 -45.90
N HIS A 124 44.12 -18.95 -45.92
CA HIS A 124 44.28 -17.54 -46.22
C HIS A 124 43.71 -17.19 -47.60
N ALA A 125 44.06 -17.98 -48.62
CA ALA A 125 43.53 -17.81 -49.98
C ALA A 125 42.00 -17.92 -50.03
N LYS A 126 41.41 -18.80 -49.21
CA LYS A 126 39.96 -18.93 -49.09
C LYS A 126 39.31 -17.71 -48.42
N LEU A 127 39.90 -17.19 -47.35
CA LEU A 127 39.39 -16.03 -46.63
C LEU A 127 39.54 -14.73 -47.42
N SER A 128 40.67 -14.54 -48.10
CA SER A 128 40.96 -13.36 -48.93
C SER A 128 40.04 -13.21 -50.14
N LYS A 129 39.38 -14.30 -50.57
CA LYS A 129 38.31 -14.24 -51.59
C LYS A 129 37.02 -13.62 -51.06
N ARG A 130 36.78 -13.62 -49.75
CA ARG A 130 35.53 -13.18 -49.12
C ARG A 130 35.68 -11.88 -48.32
N PHE A 131 36.85 -11.65 -47.72
CA PHE A 131 37.13 -10.49 -46.89
C PHE A 131 38.34 -9.74 -47.42
N ASN A 132 38.30 -8.41 -47.37
CA ASN A 132 39.42 -7.57 -47.80
C ASN A 132 40.59 -7.66 -46.80
N GLN A 133 41.79 -7.26 -47.25
CA GLN A 133 42.99 -7.27 -46.40
C GLN A 133 42.87 -6.36 -45.18
N ASN A 134 42.05 -5.29 -45.25
CA ASN A 134 41.80 -4.42 -44.11
C ASN A 134 41.12 -5.16 -42.95
N VAL A 135 40.20 -6.09 -43.23
CA VAL A 135 39.58 -6.94 -42.20
C VAL A 135 40.58 -7.94 -41.64
N LEU A 136 41.28 -8.67 -42.52
CA LEU A 136 42.19 -9.74 -42.11
C LEU A 136 43.40 -9.23 -41.32
N ASN A 137 43.90 -8.04 -41.67
CA ASN A 137 45.10 -7.44 -41.08
C ASN A 137 44.81 -6.44 -39.96
N SER A 138 43.52 -6.10 -39.72
CA SER A 138 43.11 -5.33 -38.56
C SER A 138 43.54 -6.03 -37.27
N GLU A 139 43.77 -5.26 -36.20
CA GLU A 139 44.12 -5.84 -34.90
C GLU A 139 43.10 -6.90 -34.45
N LEU A 140 41.81 -6.63 -34.66
CA LEU A 140 40.74 -7.57 -34.35
C LEU A 140 40.72 -8.79 -35.27
N GLY A 141 41.04 -8.61 -36.56
CA GLY A 141 41.24 -9.72 -37.51
C GLY A 141 42.35 -10.66 -37.07
N ARG A 142 43.48 -10.08 -36.62
CA ARG A 142 44.58 -10.84 -36.01
C ARG A 142 44.11 -11.53 -34.73
N ALA A 143 43.49 -10.84 -33.80
CA ALA A 143 42.96 -11.46 -32.58
C ALA A 143 42.01 -12.64 -32.85
N VAL A 144 41.08 -12.47 -33.79
CA VAL A 144 40.14 -13.51 -34.22
C VAL A 144 40.86 -14.69 -34.88
N SER A 145 41.94 -14.44 -35.64
CA SER A 145 42.78 -15.49 -36.20
C SER A 145 43.35 -16.41 -35.11
N TRP A 146 43.77 -15.83 -33.97
CA TRP A 146 44.23 -16.57 -32.80
C TRP A 146 43.09 -17.29 -32.09
N MET A 147 41.99 -16.58 -31.75
CA MET A 147 40.85 -17.15 -31.02
C MET A 147 40.19 -18.34 -31.71
N HIS A 148 40.17 -18.35 -33.05
CA HIS A 148 39.47 -19.37 -33.85
C HIS A 148 40.41 -20.26 -34.66
N PHE A 149 41.72 -20.24 -34.37
CA PHE A 149 42.68 -21.11 -35.05
C PHE A 149 42.37 -22.59 -34.82
N ILE A 150 42.14 -22.97 -33.57
CA ILE A 150 41.86 -24.35 -33.17
C ILE A 150 40.44 -24.74 -33.59
N ASN A 151 39.45 -23.92 -33.25
CA ASN A 151 38.05 -24.10 -33.66
C ASN A 151 37.66 -23.06 -34.72
N ARG A 152 37.69 -23.45 -35.99
CA ARG A 152 37.40 -22.58 -37.14
C ARG A 152 35.90 -22.39 -37.41
N THR A 153 35.01 -23.15 -36.76
CA THR A 153 33.56 -23.05 -36.99
C THR A 153 32.98 -21.63 -36.82
N PRO A 154 33.36 -20.85 -35.79
CA PRO A 154 32.92 -19.47 -35.61
C PRO A 154 33.47 -18.48 -36.64
N LEU A 155 34.60 -18.82 -37.27
CA LEU A 155 35.51 -17.83 -37.84
C LEU A 155 34.88 -16.98 -38.94
N THR A 156 34.06 -17.59 -39.80
CA THR A 156 33.40 -16.83 -40.87
C THR A 156 32.46 -15.77 -40.29
N ALA A 157 31.63 -16.12 -39.31
CA ALA A 157 30.74 -15.17 -38.64
C ALA A 157 31.53 -14.10 -37.86
N SER A 158 32.65 -14.47 -37.25
CA SER A 158 33.55 -13.52 -36.60
C SER A 158 34.16 -12.51 -37.57
N LEU A 159 34.55 -12.95 -38.77
CA LEU A 159 35.08 -12.06 -39.81
C LEU A 159 33.99 -11.19 -40.45
N GLU A 160 32.76 -11.69 -40.56
CA GLU A 160 31.60 -10.88 -40.95
C GLU A 160 31.32 -9.77 -39.93
N PHE A 161 31.36 -10.10 -38.64
CA PHE A 161 31.28 -9.10 -37.57
C PHE A 161 32.38 -8.04 -37.70
N ILE A 162 33.63 -8.44 -37.95
CA ILE A 162 34.75 -7.48 -38.11
C ILE A 162 34.53 -6.61 -39.35
N PHE A 163 34.09 -7.20 -40.46
CA PHE A 163 33.77 -6.48 -41.68
C PHE A 163 32.67 -5.44 -41.42
N GLU A 164 31.60 -5.81 -40.73
CA GLU A 164 30.53 -4.89 -40.35
C GLU A 164 31.02 -3.82 -39.37
N LEU A 165 31.86 -4.17 -38.40
CA LEU A 165 32.45 -3.24 -37.44
C LEU A 165 33.31 -2.18 -38.15
N ILE A 166 34.17 -2.60 -39.07
CA ILE A 166 35.10 -1.73 -39.79
C ILE A 166 34.37 -0.81 -40.77
N ASN A 167 33.34 -1.32 -41.45
CA ASN A 167 32.65 -0.57 -42.49
C ASN A 167 31.54 0.34 -41.96
N ASN A 168 30.93 0.00 -40.81
CA ASN A 168 29.81 0.79 -40.26
C ASN A 168 30.22 1.76 -39.16
N LEU A 169 31.46 1.71 -38.66
CA LEU A 169 31.91 2.58 -37.57
C LEU A 169 33.02 3.53 -38.01
N PRO A 170 32.92 4.83 -37.66
CA PRO A 170 34.03 5.77 -37.81
C PRO A 170 35.27 5.28 -37.06
N SER A 171 36.45 5.54 -37.63
CA SER A 171 37.75 5.11 -37.06
C SER A 171 37.96 5.56 -35.61
N GLN A 172 37.44 6.73 -35.24
CA GLN A 172 37.52 7.32 -33.90
C GLN A 172 36.65 6.64 -32.83
N HIS A 173 35.73 5.74 -33.23
CA HIS A 173 34.81 5.05 -32.32
C HIS A 173 35.05 3.54 -32.32
N ARG A 174 36.25 3.06 -32.64
CA ARG A 174 36.51 1.61 -32.60
C ARG A 174 36.64 1.14 -31.15
N PRO A 175 35.99 0.02 -30.77
CA PRO A 175 36.07 -0.51 -29.41
C PRO A 175 37.50 -0.95 -29.13
N ASP A 176 37.85 -1.02 -27.84
CA ASP A 176 39.04 -1.75 -27.46
C ASP A 176 38.91 -3.22 -27.93
N ILE A 177 40.05 -3.80 -28.33
CA ILE A 177 40.11 -5.15 -28.91
C ILE A 177 39.50 -6.24 -28.01
N VAL A 178 39.56 -6.07 -26.69
CA VAL A 178 38.97 -7.00 -25.71
C VAL A 178 37.45 -6.96 -25.79
N LEU A 179 36.83 -5.77 -25.73
CA LEU A 179 35.38 -5.67 -25.91
C LEU A 179 34.93 -6.14 -27.29
N ALA A 180 35.66 -5.77 -28.34
CA ALA A 180 35.37 -6.17 -29.71
C ALA A 180 35.38 -7.69 -29.86
N SER A 181 36.35 -8.37 -29.25
CA SER A 181 36.45 -9.84 -29.26
C SER A 181 35.31 -10.52 -28.47
N LYS A 182 34.85 -9.93 -27.36
CA LYS A 182 33.67 -10.42 -26.63
C LYS A 182 32.38 -10.27 -27.43
N LEU A 183 32.19 -9.12 -28.08
CA LEU A 183 31.03 -8.86 -28.92
C LEU A 183 31.01 -9.74 -30.17
N CYS A 184 32.18 -10.00 -30.75
CA CYS A 184 32.37 -10.98 -31.81
C CYS A 184 31.85 -12.36 -31.41
N HIS A 185 32.09 -12.79 -30.17
CA HIS A 185 31.53 -14.05 -29.69
C HIS A 185 30.00 -14.04 -29.57
N ILE A 186 29.41 -12.95 -29.06
CA ILE A 186 27.95 -12.79 -29.03
C ILE A 186 27.39 -12.83 -30.46
N TYR A 187 28.08 -12.22 -31.42
CA TYR A 187 27.69 -12.22 -32.84
C TYR A 187 27.69 -13.62 -33.45
N VAL A 188 28.72 -14.41 -33.20
CA VAL A 188 28.79 -15.82 -33.64
C VAL A 188 27.57 -16.62 -33.18
N LEU A 189 26.97 -16.25 -32.05
CA LEU A 189 25.82 -16.94 -31.47
C LEU A 189 24.48 -16.43 -32.02
N ASP A 190 24.34 -15.12 -32.27
CA ASP A 190 23.11 -14.47 -32.76
C ASP A 190 23.45 -13.14 -33.48
N GLY A 191 23.93 -13.24 -34.73
CA GLY A 191 24.60 -12.15 -35.46
C GLY A 191 23.81 -10.85 -35.58
N ALA A 192 22.52 -10.93 -35.89
CA ALA A 192 21.67 -9.75 -36.03
C ALA A 192 21.53 -8.97 -34.70
N LYS A 193 21.53 -9.64 -33.55
CA LYS A 193 21.28 -9.01 -32.24
C LYS A 193 22.53 -8.46 -31.58
N ALA A 194 23.70 -9.02 -31.87
CA ALA A 194 24.97 -8.48 -31.41
C ALA A 194 25.27 -7.09 -32.02
N LEU A 195 24.86 -6.85 -33.27
CA LEU A 195 25.00 -5.55 -33.94
C LEU A 195 24.23 -4.42 -33.26
N ALA A 196 23.02 -4.68 -32.75
CA ALA A 196 22.27 -3.68 -31.98
C ALA A 196 23.03 -3.29 -30.70
N TYR A 197 23.70 -4.27 -30.07
CA TYR A 197 24.53 -4.05 -28.89
C TYR A 197 25.82 -3.28 -29.18
N LEU A 198 26.42 -3.50 -30.34
CA LEU A 198 27.53 -2.70 -30.83
C LEU A 198 27.13 -1.25 -30.98
N ARG A 199 26.00 -0.97 -31.64
CA ARG A 199 25.51 0.40 -31.87
C ARG A 199 25.31 1.19 -30.58
N LEU A 200 24.91 0.52 -29.49
CA LEU A 200 24.86 1.10 -28.15
C LEU A 200 26.22 1.61 -27.66
N HIS A 201 27.27 0.81 -27.86
CA HIS A 201 28.61 1.13 -27.40
C HIS A 201 29.26 2.26 -28.21
N PHE A 202 28.90 2.39 -29.49
CA PHE A 202 29.51 3.36 -30.41
C PHE A 202 28.69 4.61 -30.65
N ASN A 203 27.70 4.89 -29.81
CA ASN A 203 26.95 6.12 -29.92
C ASN A 203 27.92 7.31 -29.74
N PRO A 204 28.17 8.13 -30.78
CA PRO A 204 29.23 9.14 -30.79
C PRO A 204 29.02 10.27 -29.78
N HIS A 205 27.82 10.35 -29.20
CA HIS A 205 27.44 11.39 -28.25
C HIS A 205 27.93 11.17 -26.82
N GLY A 206 28.69 10.09 -26.55
CA GLY A 206 29.22 9.78 -25.23
C GLY A 206 28.07 9.51 -24.27
N VAL A 207 27.69 8.24 -24.11
CA VAL A 207 26.62 7.91 -23.18
C VAL A 207 27.17 8.10 -21.76
N SER A 208 26.91 9.23 -21.13
CA SER A 208 27.08 9.32 -19.68
C SER A 208 25.94 8.57 -19.00
N THR A 209 26.20 7.90 -17.89
CA THR A 209 25.19 7.21 -17.09
C THR A 209 24.16 8.23 -16.68
N VAL A 210 22.97 8.11 -17.25
CA VAL A 210 21.87 8.98 -16.94
C VAL A 210 21.58 8.90 -15.45
N THR A 211 21.69 10.03 -14.76
CA THR A 211 21.48 10.11 -13.33
C THR A 211 20.00 9.89 -13.01
N LYS A 212 19.72 9.38 -11.81
CA LYS A 212 18.36 9.05 -11.34
C LYS A 212 17.45 10.28 -11.16
N ASP A 213 17.93 11.49 -11.45
CA ASP A 213 17.35 12.73 -10.93
C ASP A 213 17.13 13.84 -11.97
N GLY A 214 17.02 13.54 -13.28
CA GLY A 214 16.76 14.60 -14.27
C GLY A 214 15.47 15.42 -14.05
N PRO A 215 14.37 14.93 -13.43
CA PRO A 215 13.27 15.80 -13.03
C PRO A 215 13.68 16.82 -11.97
N ALA A 216 14.58 16.44 -11.04
CA ALA A 216 15.11 17.34 -10.02
C ALA A 216 16.01 18.44 -10.63
N TYR A 217 16.58 18.21 -11.82
CA TYR A 217 17.32 19.22 -12.58
C TYR A 217 16.42 20.28 -13.19
N ILE A 218 15.28 19.89 -13.75
CA ILE A 218 14.40 20.80 -14.49
C ILE A 218 13.45 21.56 -13.54
N THR A 219 13.00 20.90 -12.45
CA THR A 219 11.99 21.43 -11.51
C THR A 219 12.31 22.83 -10.97
N PRO A 220 13.55 23.16 -10.53
CA PRO A 220 13.87 24.50 -10.05
C PRO A 220 13.69 25.59 -11.11
N PHE A 221 14.02 25.30 -12.38
CA PHE A 221 13.87 26.25 -13.48
C PHE A 221 12.39 26.52 -13.82
N ILE A 222 11.53 25.49 -13.73
CA ILE A 222 10.08 25.64 -13.89
C ILE A 222 9.47 26.42 -12.71
N GLN A 223 9.84 26.05 -11.48
CA GLN A 223 9.29 26.63 -10.25
C GLN A 223 9.62 28.12 -10.05
N TYR A 224 10.70 28.62 -10.68
CA TYR A 224 11.04 30.04 -10.65
C TYR A 224 9.89 30.94 -11.15
N ARG A 225 8.99 30.43 -12.03
CA ARG A 225 7.77 31.13 -12.47
C ARG A 225 6.79 31.41 -11.34
N TYR A 226 6.69 30.51 -10.37
CA TYR A 226 5.58 30.47 -9.41
C TYR A 226 5.90 31.13 -8.07
N LYS A 227 7.18 31.18 -7.65
CA LYS A 227 7.61 31.82 -6.39
C LYS A 227 9.02 32.44 -6.50
N PRO A 228 9.17 33.74 -6.81
CA PRO A 228 10.48 34.40 -6.90
C PRO A 228 11.19 34.64 -5.53
N LYS A 229 10.85 33.89 -4.46
CA LYS A 229 11.37 34.16 -3.11
C LYS A 229 12.59 33.29 -2.78
N LYS A 230 13.70 34.00 -2.50
CA LYS A 230 15.04 33.58 -2.01
C LYS A 230 16.05 33.20 -3.10
N LYS A 231 17.08 34.07 -3.24
CA LYS A 231 18.32 33.96 -4.06
C LYS A 231 19.24 32.77 -3.67
N LYS A 232 18.74 31.62 -3.23
CA LYS A 232 19.63 30.46 -3.12
C LYS A 232 19.98 30.03 -4.54
N LEU A 233 21.25 30.19 -4.91
CA LEU A 233 21.79 29.77 -6.20
C LEU A 233 21.27 28.36 -6.51
N PHE A 234 20.71 28.17 -7.70
CA PHE A 234 20.38 26.86 -8.23
C PHE A 234 21.64 25.98 -8.13
N SER A 235 21.66 25.03 -7.21
CA SER A 235 22.70 24.01 -7.22
C SER A 235 22.43 23.16 -8.44
N PHE A 236 23.25 23.29 -9.48
CA PHE A 236 23.19 22.43 -10.65
C PHE A 236 23.32 20.98 -10.18
N PRO A 237 22.34 20.10 -10.46
CA PRO A 237 22.57 18.68 -10.27
C PRO A 237 23.76 18.22 -11.10
N ILE A 238 24.38 17.16 -10.61
CA ILE A 238 25.60 16.58 -11.16
C ILE A 238 25.30 16.12 -12.60
N LYS A 239 26.07 16.65 -13.56
CA LYS A 239 26.06 16.19 -14.95
C LYS A 239 26.25 14.67 -14.94
N PRO A 240 25.49 13.89 -15.74
CA PRO A 240 25.66 12.44 -15.79
C PRO A 240 27.13 12.06 -16.02
N GLU A 241 27.65 11.13 -15.21
CA GLU A 241 29.06 10.67 -15.24
C GLU A 241 29.32 9.69 -16.38
N ASP A 242 30.56 9.59 -16.86
CA ASP A 242 30.94 8.75 -18.01
C ASP A 242 31.23 7.27 -17.62
N ASN A 243 30.27 6.60 -16.97
CA ASN A 243 30.43 5.20 -16.52
C ASN A 243 29.77 4.15 -17.45
N THR A 244 29.21 4.55 -18.60
CA THR A 244 28.41 3.63 -19.44
C THR A 244 29.26 2.55 -20.09
N SER A 245 30.50 2.85 -20.48
CA SER A 245 31.42 1.85 -21.04
C SER A 245 31.65 0.69 -20.07
N GLN A 246 31.75 0.96 -18.76
CA GLN A 246 31.86 -0.09 -17.74
C GLN A 246 30.58 -0.90 -17.57
N LEU A 247 29.40 -0.25 -17.64
CA LEU A 247 28.12 -0.95 -17.58
C LEU A 247 27.90 -1.86 -18.79
N ILE A 248 28.25 -1.40 -19.99
CA ILE A 248 28.20 -2.19 -21.23
C ILE A 248 29.16 -3.38 -21.16
N LEU A 249 30.38 -3.18 -20.63
CA LEU A 249 31.31 -4.29 -20.41
C LEU A 249 30.73 -5.33 -19.44
N LYS A 250 30.18 -4.89 -18.31
CA LYS A 250 29.55 -5.77 -17.30
C LYS A 250 28.38 -6.56 -17.88
N SER A 251 27.56 -5.95 -18.73
CA SER A 251 26.41 -6.62 -19.34
C SER A 251 26.83 -7.58 -20.46
N VAL A 252 27.88 -7.28 -21.23
CA VAL A 252 28.48 -8.23 -22.19
C VAL A 252 29.02 -9.45 -21.45
N ASP A 253 29.76 -9.24 -20.37
CA ASP A 253 30.29 -10.32 -19.52
C ASP A 253 29.18 -11.18 -18.93
N TRP A 254 28.11 -10.53 -18.46
CA TRP A 254 26.89 -11.22 -18.01
C TRP A 254 26.24 -12.05 -19.12
N LEU A 255 26.03 -11.51 -20.32
CA LEU A 255 25.44 -12.22 -21.46
C LEU A 255 26.28 -13.45 -21.87
N LEU A 256 27.61 -13.33 -21.86
CA LEU A 256 28.52 -14.43 -22.13
C LEU A 256 28.43 -15.53 -21.06
N ALA A 257 28.18 -15.19 -19.80
CA ALA A 257 28.01 -16.15 -18.71
C ALA A 257 26.66 -16.92 -18.76
N LEU A 258 25.64 -16.40 -19.46
CA LEU A 258 24.34 -17.08 -19.58
C LEU A 258 24.39 -18.35 -20.43
N ASN A 259 23.50 -19.31 -20.16
CA ASN A 259 23.23 -20.41 -21.08
C ASN A 259 22.54 -19.90 -22.37
N SER A 260 22.60 -20.70 -23.45
CA SER A 260 22.09 -20.31 -24.78
C SER A 260 20.62 -19.84 -24.76
N ASN A 261 19.75 -20.53 -24.03
CA ASN A 261 18.33 -20.19 -23.96
C ASN A 261 18.09 -18.86 -23.22
N ARG A 262 18.70 -18.66 -22.05
CA ARG A 262 18.62 -17.40 -21.29
C ARG A 262 19.21 -16.24 -22.08
N ARG A 263 20.36 -16.44 -22.72
CA ARG A 263 21.02 -15.46 -23.58
C ARG A 263 20.13 -15.04 -24.74
N LYS A 264 19.52 -16.00 -25.45
CA LYS A 264 18.60 -15.72 -26.56
C LYS A 264 17.40 -14.86 -26.11
N ARG A 265 16.86 -15.10 -24.92
CA ARG A 265 15.76 -14.32 -24.35
C ARG A 265 16.20 -12.91 -23.94
N ALA A 266 17.37 -12.78 -23.30
CA ALA A 266 17.95 -11.48 -22.96
C ALA A 266 18.21 -10.64 -24.21
N LEU A 267 18.82 -11.23 -25.26
CA LEU A 267 19.06 -10.56 -26.53
C LEU A 267 17.76 -10.15 -27.24
N LEU A 268 16.72 -10.98 -27.18
CA LEU A 268 15.42 -10.64 -27.75
C LEU A 268 14.74 -9.47 -27.01
N LEU A 269 14.89 -9.40 -25.69
CA LEU A 269 14.42 -8.26 -24.90
C LEU A 269 15.19 -6.98 -25.28
N PHE A 270 16.52 -7.05 -25.41
CA PHE A 270 17.35 -5.93 -25.87
C PHE A 270 16.94 -5.41 -27.25
N GLU A 271 16.71 -6.32 -28.19
CA GLU A 271 16.27 -5.99 -29.55
C GLU A 271 14.92 -5.28 -29.53
N ASN A 272 13.95 -5.82 -28.77
CA ASN A 272 12.60 -5.26 -28.71
C ASN A 272 12.55 -3.85 -28.11
N ILE A 273 13.40 -3.53 -27.14
CA ILE A 273 13.41 -2.18 -26.55
C ILE A 273 14.13 -1.12 -27.39
N GLU A 274 14.85 -1.50 -28.46
CA GLU A 274 15.65 -0.61 -29.30
C GLU A 274 16.45 0.42 -28.48
N LEU A 275 17.20 -0.09 -27.50
CA LEU A 275 17.88 0.73 -26.49
C LEU A 275 18.81 1.78 -27.13
N ASP A 276 19.43 1.46 -28.27
CA ASP A 276 20.33 2.36 -29.00
C ASP A 276 19.61 3.62 -29.51
N LYS A 277 18.43 3.43 -30.11
CA LYS A 277 17.60 4.54 -30.60
C LYS A 277 17.02 5.34 -29.44
N THR A 278 16.63 4.66 -28.36
CA THR A 278 16.08 5.32 -27.17
C THR A 278 17.13 6.19 -26.50
N ILE A 279 18.35 5.69 -26.31
CA ILE A 279 19.48 6.48 -25.79
C ILE A 279 19.77 7.66 -26.71
N SER A 280 19.82 7.45 -28.04
CA SER A 280 20.07 8.54 -28.99
C SER A 280 19.03 9.65 -28.89
N LYS A 281 17.75 9.31 -28.81
CA LYS A 281 16.67 10.28 -28.62
C LYS A 281 16.75 10.98 -27.27
N TYR A 282 17.08 10.25 -26.21
CA TYR A 282 17.26 10.82 -24.87
C TYR A 282 18.42 11.81 -24.83
N LEU A 283 19.55 11.52 -25.48
CA LEU A 283 20.69 12.44 -25.55
C LEU A 283 20.34 13.71 -26.35
N LEU A 284 19.62 13.58 -27.47
CA LEU A 284 19.11 14.73 -28.21
C LEU A 284 18.13 15.57 -27.37
N TRP A 285 17.26 14.91 -26.61
CA TRP A 285 16.36 15.56 -25.67
C TRP A 285 17.14 16.32 -24.58
N TRP A 286 18.15 15.69 -23.99
CA TRP A 286 19.00 16.30 -22.96
C TRP A 286 19.76 17.51 -23.47
N GLN A 287 20.27 17.46 -24.71
CA GLN A 287 20.88 18.60 -25.36
C GLN A 287 19.90 19.78 -25.47
N GLY A 288 18.62 19.50 -25.77
CA GLY A 288 17.56 20.51 -25.76
C GLY A 288 17.30 21.09 -24.37
N VAL A 289 17.23 20.23 -23.34
CA VAL A 289 17.09 20.64 -21.93
C VAL A 289 18.25 21.54 -21.50
N ASP A 290 19.50 21.12 -21.74
CA ASP A 290 20.72 21.89 -21.40
C ASP A 290 20.74 23.26 -22.10
N GLN A 291 20.33 23.33 -23.37
CA GLN A 291 20.21 24.60 -24.09
C GLN A 291 19.15 25.52 -23.47
N LEU A 292 17.99 24.98 -23.09
CA LEU A 292 16.91 25.76 -22.49
C LEU A 292 17.25 26.22 -21.07
N THR A 293 17.80 25.34 -20.23
CA THR A 293 18.23 25.70 -18.86
C THR A 293 19.40 26.68 -18.88
N GLY A 294 20.32 26.57 -19.85
CA GLY A 294 21.35 27.57 -20.09
C GLY A 294 20.78 28.95 -20.46
N LYS A 295 19.80 29.00 -21.37
CA LYS A 295 19.09 30.24 -21.74
C LYS A 295 18.35 30.85 -20.54
N ILE A 296 17.64 30.04 -19.77
CA ILE A 296 16.94 30.48 -18.55
C ILE A 296 17.94 31.02 -17.53
N SER A 297 19.05 30.32 -17.29
CA SER A 297 20.10 30.73 -16.35
C SER A 297 20.70 32.08 -16.75
N ASN A 298 20.99 32.27 -18.04
CA ASN A 298 21.48 33.54 -18.58
C ASN A 298 20.44 34.65 -18.36
N LEU A 299 19.17 34.42 -18.70
CA LEU A 299 18.10 35.41 -18.47
C LEU A 299 17.93 35.76 -16.99
N ILE A 300 18.05 34.79 -16.08
CA ILE A 300 17.98 35.01 -14.63
C ILE A 300 19.16 35.89 -14.16
N ASN A 301 20.35 35.73 -14.73
CA ASN A 301 21.56 36.43 -14.29
C ASN A 301 21.75 37.82 -14.90
N TYR A 302 21.19 38.12 -16.09
CA TYR A 302 21.35 39.42 -16.75
C TYR A 302 20.12 40.34 -16.56
N PRO A 303 20.31 41.66 -16.37
CA PRO A 303 19.21 42.63 -16.33
C PRO A 303 18.68 42.93 -17.74
N ASN A 304 17.42 42.60 -18.00
CA ASN A 304 16.72 42.88 -19.27
C ASN A 304 15.27 43.33 -19.00
N ILE A 305 14.79 44.35 -19.73
CA ILE A 305 13.48 44.99 -19.57
C ILE A 305 12.31 44.04 -19.93
N ASN A 306 12.53 43.03 -20.78
CA ASN A 306 11.49 42.05 -21.20
C ASN A 306 11.62 40.66 -20.55
N LYS A 307 12.30 40.57 -19.40
CA LYS A 307 12.71 39.30 -18.79
C LYS A 307 11.57 38.33 -18.46
N SER A 308 10.40 38.80 -18.06
CA SER A 308 9.30 37.94 -17.61
C SER A 308 8.63 37.14 -18.74
N ALA A 309 8.37 37.77 -19.88
CA ALA A 309 7.70 37.13 -21.01
C ALA A 309 8.56 36.04 -21.67
N PHE A 310 9.83 36.35 -21.95
CA PHE A 310 10.79 35.37 -22.50
C PHE A 310 11.06 34.21 -21.54
N LEU A 311 11.08 34.49 -20.23
CA LEU A 311 11.28 33.45 -19.23
C LEU A 311 10.08 32.50 -19.17
N ALA A 312 8.86 33.02 -19.25
CA ALA A 312 7.65 32.21 -19.32
C ALA A 312 7.65 31.31 -20.56
N GLU A 313 8.01 31.83 -21.74
CA GLU A 313 8.10 31.05 -22.98
C GLU A 313 9.12 29.92 -22.89
N LEU A 314 10.32 30.21 -22.38
CA LEU A 314 11.36 29.18 -22.21
C LEU A 314 10.99 28.14 -21.14
N GLN A 315 10.30 28.55 -20.08
CA GLN A 315 9.78 27.64 -19.05
C GLN A 315 8.67 26.76 -19.60
N ASP A 316 7.76 27.29 -20.44
CA ASP A 316 6.71 26.51 -21.11
C ASP A 316 7.30 25.54 -22.13
N ALA A 317 8.33 25.96 -22.87
CA ALA A 317 9.11 25.07 -23.72
C ALA A 317 9.78 23.95 -22.91
N LEU A 318 10.39 24.29 -21.77
CA LEU A 318 11.04 23.33 -20.88
C LEU A 318 10.05 22.34 -20.24
N GLU A 319 8.86 22.81 -19.85
CA GLU A 319 7.77 21.95 -19.36
C GLU A 319 7.28 21.00 -20.46
N SER A 320 7.17 21.47 -21.72
CA SER A 320 6.86 20.61 -22.86
C SER A 320 7.95 19.56 -23.13
N TYR A 321 9.22 19.85 -22.80
CA TYR A 321 10.28 18.84 -22.87
C TYR A 321 10.17 17.83 -21.73
N ARG A 322 9.91 18.29 -20.50
CA ARG A 322 9.74 17.43 -19.31
C ARG A 322 8.68 16.34 -19.51
N THR A 323 7.60 16.63 -20.23
CA THR A 323 6.51 15.66 -20.48
C THR A 323 6.81 14.66 -21.60
N ARG A 324 7.85 14.88 -22.43
CA ARG A 324 8.15 14.02 -23.60
C ARG A 324 9.05 12.83 -23.30
N PHE A 325 9.91 12.91 -22.28
CA PHE A 325 10.85 11.85 -21.90
C PHE A 325 10.86 11.65 -20.39
N PRO A 326 11.08 10.42 -19.89
CA PRO A 326 11.30 10.22 -18.46
C PRO A 326 12.50 11.06 -18.04
N GLY A 327 12.35 11.84 -16.98
CA GLY A 327 13.48 12.63 -16.51
C GLY A 327 14.64 11.76 -15.98
N SER A 328 14.46 10.44 -15.79
CA SER A 328 15.55 9.53 -15.45
C SER A 328 15.56 8.31 -16.38
N PHE A 329 16.74 7.92 -16.85
CA PHE A 329 16.92 6.81 -17.79
C PHE A 329 18.02 5.83 -17.30
N ASP A 330 17.73 5.05 -16.27
CA ASP A 330 18.73 4.20 -15.60
C ASP A 330 19.15 2.97 -16.45
N ILE A 331 20.22 3.10 -17.24
CA ILE A 331 20.77 2.00 -18.06
C ILE A 331 21.11 0.77 -17.20
N SER A 332 21.66 0.97 -15.99
CA SER A 332 21.94 -0.12 -15.06
C SER A 332 20.64 -0.81 -14.62
N GLY A 333 19.61 -0.02 -14.35
CA GLY A 333 18.24 -0.46 -14.09
C GLY A 333 17.68 -1.32 -15.23
N ILE A 334 17.83 -0.90 -16.50
CA ILE A 334 17.39 -1.66 -17.68
C ILE A 334 18.10 -3.01 -17.75
N PHE A 335 19.42 -3.04 -17.58
CA PHE A 335 20.19 -4.29 -17.59
C PHE A 335 19.76 -5.22 -16.47
N SER A 336 19.55 -4.68 -15.26
CA SER A 336 18.99 -5.43 -14.14
C SER A 336 17.62 -6.03 -14.47
N ILE A 337 16.73 -5.29 -15.14
CA ILE A 337 15.40 -5.81 -15.54
C ILE A 337 15.52 -6.95 -16.55
N ILE A 338 16.32 -6.75 -17.60
CA ILE A 338 16.53 -7.78 -18.63
C ILE A 338 17.16 -9.02 -18.01
N GLN A 339 18.07 -8.83 -17.05
CA GLN A 339 18.65 -9.92 -16.29
C GLN A 339 17.63 -10.68 -15.45
N GLU A 340 16.70 -9.98 -14.83
CA GLU A 340 15.61 -10.59 -14.04
C GLU A 340 14.64 -11.34 -14.95
N PHE A 341 14.06 -10.66 -15.95
CA PHE A 341 13.04 -11.23 -16.84
C PHE A 341 13.56 -12.35 -17.75
N SER A 342 14.83 -12.34 -18.14
CA SER A 342 15.42 -13.42 -18.95
C SER A 342 15.55 -14.74 -18.19
N GLN A 343 15.48 -14.74 -16.85
CA GLN A 343 15.51 -15.96 -16.04
C GLN A 343 14.26 -16.82 -16.26
N SER A 344 13.10 -16.17 -16.42
CA SER A 344 11.79 -16.80 -16.62
C SER A 344 11.41 -16.88 -18.11
N PRO A 345 11.26 -18.08 -18.69
CA PRO A 345 10.81 -18.25 -20.08
C PRO A 345 9.44 -17.64 -20.35
N ASP A 346 8.52 -17.75 -19.38
CA ASP A 346 7.13 -17.31 -19.52
C ASP A 346 7.05 -15.78 -19.52
N ILE A 347 7.67 -15.11 -18.54
CA ILE A 347 7.70 -13.63 -18.46
C ILE A 347 8.34 -13.05 -19.71
N SER A 348 9.55 -13.50 -20.06
CA SER A 348 10.24 -12.99 -21.24
C SER A 348 9.48 -13.31 -22.54
N GLY A 349 8.83 -14.47 -22.65
CA GLY A 349 7.97 -14.81 -23.79
C GLY A 349 6.81 -13.83 -23.96
N SER A 350 6.08 -13.55 -22.87
CA SER A 350 4.94 -12.63 -22.87
C SER A 350 5.35 -11.18 -23.12
N ILE A 351 6.42 -10.69 -22.50
CA ILE A 351 6.93 -9.33 -22.75
C ILE A 351 7.37 -9.17 -24.20
N ASN A 352 8.02 -10.19 -24.77
CA ASN A 352 8.40 -10.15 -26.18
C ASN A 352 7.18 -10.18 -27.11
N GLN A 353 6.11 -10.90 -26.75
CA GLN A 353 4.85 -10.85 -27.48
C GLN A 353 4.24 -9.45 -27.40
N PHE A 354 4.19 -8.84 -26.21
CA PHE A 354 3.71 -7.48 -26.00
C PHE A 354 4.46 -6.47 -26.89
N PHE A 355 5.79 -6.45 -26.87
CA PHE A 355 6.56 -5.50 -27.69
C PHE A 355 6.35 -5.70 -29.19
N ARG A 356 6.12 -6.93 -29.65
CA ARG A 356 5.77 -7.21 -31.06
C ARG A 356 4.40 -6.63 -31.41
N SER A 357 3.39 -6.88 -30.59
CA SER A 357 2.04 -6.35 -30.80
C SER A 357 2.06 -4.81 -30.76
N TYR A 358 2.72 -4.23 -29.75
CA TYR A 358 2.89 -2.79 -29.60
C TYR A 358 3.62 -2.14 -30.79
N SER A 359 4.67 -2.78 -31.33
CA SER A 359 5.42 -2.27 -32.49
C SER A 359 4.60 -2.15 -33.78
N LYS A 360 3.45 -2.83 -33.87
CA LYS A 360 2.51 -2.70 -35.00
C LYS A 360 1.66 -1.43 -34.89
N LEU A 361 1.45 -0.94 -33.67
CA LEU A 361 0.58 0.20 -33.38
C LEU A 361 1.34 1.52 -33.46
N GLU A 362 2.54 1.56 -32.88
CA GLU A 362 3.26 2.82 -32.66
C GLU A 362 4.57 2.89 -33.45
N LYS A 363 4.79 4.02 -34.14
CA LYS A 363 6.09 4.32 -34.79
C LYS A 363 7.17 4.71 -33.77
N ASN A 364 6.78 5.18 -32.60
CA ASN A 364 7.66 5.73 -31.59
C ASN A 364 8.03 4.68 -30.52
N LYS A 365 9.06 3.88 -30.82
CA LYS A 365 9.49 2.73 -30.01
C LYS A 365 10.17 3.05 -28.66
N TYR A 366 10.27 4.33 -28.28
CA TYR A 366 10.90 4.76 -27.01
C TYR A 366 10.11 4.33 -25.77
N LEU A 367 8.77 4.22 -25.86
CA LEU A 367 7.95 3.76 -24.73
C LEU A 367 8.27 2.32 -24.34
N ASN A 368 8.94 1.52 -25.19
CA ASN A 368 9.31 0.15 -24.84
C ASN A 368 10.17 0.07 -23.59
N VAL A 369 11.11 1.01 -23.41
CA VAL A 369 11.94 1.05 -22.22
C VAL A 369 11.10 1.42 -20.99
N LEU A 370 10.16 2.35 -21.14
CA LEU A 370 9.27 2.75 -20.05
C LEU A 370 8.35 1.61 -19.63
N PHE A 371 7.73 0.92 -20.58
CA PHE A 371 6.95 -0.29 -20.32
C PHE A 371 7.78 -1.36 -19.63
N LEU A 372 9.07 -1.50 -19.95
CA LEU A 372 9.95 -2.45 -19.28
C LEU A 372 10.15 -2.11 -17.80
N PHE A 373 10.37 -0.82 -17.47
CA PHE A 373 10.43 -0.36 -16.08
C PHE A 373 9.09 -0.53 -15.36
N HIS A 374 8.00 -0.14 -16.01
CA HIS A 374 6.65 -0.26 -15.49
C HIS A 374 6.32 -1.72 -15.18
N PHE A 375 6.59 -2.64 -16.11
CA PHE A 375 6.44 -4.07 -15.92
C PHE A 375 7.30 -4.62 -14.79
N LYS A 376 8.53 -4.11 -14.59
CA LYS A 376 9.34 -4.49 -13.42
C LYS A 376 8.66 -4.07 -12.13
N GLN A 377 8.18 -2.83 -12.06
CA GLN A 377 7.52 -2.30 -10.89
C GLN A 377 6.24 -3.08 -10.58
N CYS A 378 5.38 -3.28 -11.59
CA CYS A 378 4.17 -4.10 -11.49
C CYS A 378 4.49 -5.53 -11.02
N PHE A 379 5.54 -6.17 -11.56
CA PHE A 379 5.93 -7.52 -11.16
C PHE A 379 6.38 -7.58 -9.69
N ARG A 380 7.14 -6.58 -9.23
CA ARG A 380 7.68 -6.54 -7.85
C ARG A 380 6.66 -6.14 -6.81
N GLU A 381 5.88 -5.09 -7.06
CA GLU A 381 4.94 -4.50 -6.10
C GLU A 381 3.65 -5.31 -5.95
N SER A 382 3.24 -6.04 -7.01
CA SER A 382 1.99 -6.80 -6.97
C SER A 382 2.05 -8.09 -6.14
N GLU A 383 3.27 -8.53 -5.78
CA GLU A 383 3.55 -9.81 -5.11
C GLU A 383 2.94 -11.04 -5.84
N LYS A 384 2.59 -10.91 -7.13
CA LYS A 384 1.96 -11.98 -7.90
C LYS A 384 2.99 -12.97 -8.45
N SER A 385 2.55 -14.21 -8.68
CA SER A 385 3.41 -15.24 -9.29
C SER A 385 3.83 -14.88 -10.72
N GLU A 386 4.98 -15.43 -11.15
CA GLU A 386 5.48 -15.27 -12.53
C GLU A 386 4.43 -15.65 -13.59
N LYS A 387 3.68 -16.73 -13.35
CA LYS A 387 2.64 -17.23 -14.25
C LYS A 387 1.47 -16.24 -14.37
N TYR A 388 1.06 -15.64 -13.26
CA TYR A 388 0.00 -14.64 -13.24
C TYR A 388 0.40 -13.41 -14.05
N PHE A 389 1.61 -12.88 -13.81
CA PHE A 389 2.12 -11.71 -14.51
C PHE A 389 2.32 -11.98 -16.01
N SER A 390 2.92 -13.12 -16.37
CA SER A 390 3.06 -13.55 -17.77
C SER A 390 1.69 -13.67 -18.46
N HIS A 391 0.68 -14.21 -17.79
CA HIS A 391 -0.67 -14.32 -18.37
C HIS A 391 -1.30 -12.94 -18.62
N TYR A 392 -1.20 -12.01 -17.68
CA TYR A 392 -1.62 -10.62 -17.85
C TYR A 392 -0.98 -9.98 -19.10
N VAL A 393 0.35 -9.99 -19.17
CA VAL A 393 1.09 -9.37 -20.28
C VAL A 393 0.71 -10.02 -21.63
N SER A 394 0.44 -11.32 -21.63
CA SER A 394 -0.01 -12.04 -22.83
C SER A 394 -1.41 -11.61 -23.28
N CYS A 395 -2.34 -11.40 -22.35
CA CYS A 395 -3.68 -10.91 -22.68
C CYS A 395 -3.65 -9.44 -23.15
N LEU A 396 -2.83 -8.60 -22.50
CA LEU A 396 -2.58 -7.23 -22.95
C LEU A 396 -2.03 -7.20 -24.38
N ALA A 397 -1.06 -8.07 -24.71
CA ALA A 397 -0.53 -8.18 -26.06
C ALA A 397 -1.60 -8.54 -27.11
N LYS A 398 -2.50 -9.49 -26.79
CA LYS A 398 -3.62 -9.88 -27.66
C LYS A 398 -4.63 -8.76 -27.87
N TYR A 399 -4.92 -7.99 -26.81
CA TYR A 399 -5.76 -6.80 -26.89
C TYR A 399 -5.18 -5.79 -27.87
N LEU A 400 -3.88 -5.50 -27.77
CA LEU A 400 -3.19 -4.57 -28.67
C LEU A 400 -3.19 -5.04 -30.13
N ASP A 401 -2.97 -6.33 -30.37
CA ASP A 401 -3.04 -6.90 -31.72
C ASP A 401 -4.43 -6.70 -32.36
N SER A 402 -5.48 -6.67 -31.53
CA SER A 402 -6.87 -6.55 -31.99
C SER A 402 -7.30 -5.10 -32.19
N ALA A 403 -6.81 -4.16 -31.38
CA ALA A 403 -7.24 -2.76 -31.38
C ALA A 403 -6.72 -1.93 -32.57
N LYS A 404 -5.59 -2.32 -33.19
CA LYS A 404 -5.01 -1.72 -34.41
C LYS A 404 -4.58 -0.24 -34.36
N ASN A 405 -4.85 0.53 -33.29
CA ASN A 405 -4.25 1.86 -33.11
C ASN A 405 -3.69 2.09 -31.68
N THR A 406 -2.98 3.19 -31.48
CA THR A 406 -2.35 3.57 -30.21
C THR A 406 -3.30 4.15 -29.16
N ALA A 407 -4.49 4.62 -29.52
CA ALA A 407 -5.50 5.10 -28.55
C ALA A 407 -5.95 3.99 -27.59
N ALA A 408 -5.82 2.72 -27.98
CA ALA A 408 -6.06 1.58 -27.11
C ALA A 408 -5.13 1.53 -25.89
N LEU A 409 -4.02 2.26 -25.93
CA LEU A 409 -3.05 2.39 -24.85
C LEU A 409 -3.24 3.64 -24.00
N GLU A 410 -4.24 4.47 -24.26
CA GLU A 410 -4.53 5.67 -23.48
C GLU A 410 -4.60 5.39 -21.95
N PRO A 411 -5.20 4.28 -21.46
CA PRO A 411 -5.16 3.96 -20.02
C PRO A 411 -3.76 3.65 -19.45
N TRP A 412 -2.77 3.46 -20.31
CA TRP A 412 -1.37 3.15 -19.99
C TRP A 412 -0.39 4.18 -20.56
N SER A 413 -0.86 5.27 -21.19
CA SER A 413 0.03 6.27 -21.79
C SER A 413 0.76 7.09 -20.74
N ASP A 414 0.10 7.32 -19.60
CA ASP A 414 0.69 7.91 -18.41
C ASP A 414 1.27 6.79 -17.54
N LEU A 415 2.51 6.38 -17.88
CA LEU A 415 3.28 5.44 -17.09
C LEU A 415 3.65 6.10 -15.76
N GLU A 416 2.71 6.01 -14.82
CA GLU A 416 2.77 6.63 -13.51
C GLU A 416 4.06 6.30 -12.78
N SER A 417 4.55 7.28 -12.01
CA SER A 417 5.72 7.06 -11.15
C SER A 417 5.45 6.06 -10.02
N SER A 418 4.18 5.83 -9.68
CA SER A 418 3.73 4.92 -8.62
C SER A 418 2.83 3.83 -9.19
N TYR A 419 3.19 2.56 -8.96
CA TYR A 419 2.35 1.40 -9.25
C TYR A 419 0.93 1.56 -8.69
N TRP A 420 0.78 2.06 -7.46
CA TRP A 420 -0.51 2.21 -6.78
C TRP A 420 -1.48 3.20 -7.45
N LEU A 421 -0.98 4.04 -8.36
CA LEU A 421 -1.80 4.96 -9.16
C LEU A 421 -2.01 4.46 -10.60
N SER A 422 -1.45 3.31 -10.96
CA SER A 422 -1.54 2.73 -12.30
C SER A 422 -2.81 1.89 -12.50
N SER A 423 -3.20 1.73 -13.76
CA SER A 423 -4.26 0.81 -14.17
C SER A 423 -3.99 -0.63 -13.69
N GLU A 424 -2.73 -1.05 -13.65
CA GLU A 424 -2.32 -2.37 -13.16
C GLU A 424 -2.64 -2.61 -11.69
N SER A 425 -2.54 -1.60 -10.81
CA SER A 425 -2.89 -1.79 -9.39
C SER A 425 -4.33 -2.24 -9.26
N TYR A 426 -5.24 -1.49 -9.90
CA TYR A 426 -6.66 -1.82 -9.91
C TYR A 426 -6.91 -3.20 -10.54
N ILE A 427 -6.27 -3.50 -11.66
CA ILE A 427 -6.41 -4.79 -12.33
C ILE A 427 -5.92 -5.95 -11.44
N PHE A 428 -4.76 -5.83 -10.78
CA PHE A 428 -4.14 -6.90 -9.99
C PHE A 428 -4.74 -7.08 -8.60
N GLU A 429 -5.31 -6.03 -8.03
CA GLU A 429 -6.08 -6.10 -6.79
C GLU A 429 -7.43 -6.80 -6.98
N ASN A 430 -8.05 -6.65 -8.15
CA ASN A 430 -9.42 -7.11 -8.41
C ASN A 430 -9.52 -8.41 -9.22
N LEU A 431 -8.61 -8.66 -10.17
CA LEU A 431 -8.73 -9.80 -11.08
C LEU A 431 -7.88 -10.99 -10.65
N ASN A 432 -8.44 -12.19 -10.82
CA ASN A 432 -7.66 -13.43 -10.82
C ASN A 432 -7.19 -13.78 -12.24
N MET A 433 -6.36 -14.83 -12.36
CA MET A 433 -5.78 -15.25 -13.64
C MET A 433 -6.85 -15.60 -14.69
N SER A 434 -7.97 -16.22 -14.31
CA SER A 434 -9.04 -16.58 -15.25
C SER A 434 -9.82 -15.37 -15.79
N ASN A 435 -9.83 -14.25 -15.08
CA ASN A 435 -10.60 -13.07 -15.46
C ASN A 435 -9.90 -12.15 -16.46
N PHE A 436 -8.60 -12.34 -16.75
CA PHE A 436 -7.88 -11.44 -17.66
C PHE A 436 -8.40 -11.46 -19.09
N SER A 437 -8.79 -12.63 -19.62
CA SER A 437 -9.34 -12.70 -20.97
C SER A 437 -10.63 -11.89 -21.06
N ASP A 438 -11.57 -12.12 -20.14
CA ASP A 438 -12.84 -11.42 -20.11
C ASP A 438 -12.67 -9.90 -19.93
N PHE A 439 -11.70 -9.47 -19.13
CA PHE A 439 -11.38 -8.05 -18.95
C PHE A 439 -10.91 -7.41 -20.25
N PHE A 440 -9.92 -8.00 -20.93
CA PHE A 440 -9.39 -7.43 -22.16
C PHE A 440 -10.37 -7.55 -23.34
N ASP A 441 -11.21 -8.59 -23.37
CA ASP A 441 -12.30 -8.73 -24.35
C ASP A 441 -13.38 -7.66 -24.14
N LEU A 442 -13.75 -7.39 -22.88
CA LEU A 442 -14.68 -6.31 -22.52
C LEU A 442 -14.11 -4.95 -22.91
N LEU A 443 -12.83 -4.70 -22.60
CA LEU A 443 -12.14 -3.47 -22.94
C LEU A 443 -12.12 -3.24 -24.45
N LEU A 444 -11.84 -4.29 -25.23
CA LEU A 444 -11.88 -4.24 -26.70
C LEU A 444 -13.27 -3.89 -27.23
N ARG A 445 -14.34 -4.46 -26.66
CA ARG A 445 -15.72 -4.15 -27.08
C ARG A 445 -16.09 -2.69 -26.79
N ILE A 446 -15.63 -2.14 -25.67
CA ILE A 446 -15.85 -0.72 -25.31
C ILE A 446 -15.07 0.17 -26.28
N TYR A 447 -13.77 -0.11 -26.44
CA TYR A 447 -12.88 0.61 -27.34
C TYR A 447 -13.42 0.68 -28.79
N LEU A 448 -13.92 -0.45 -29.32
CA LEU A 448 -14.46 -0.51 -30.69
C LEU A 448 -15.78 0.28 -30.85
N LYS A 449 -16.55 0.47 -29.77
CA LYS A 449 -17.82 1.21 -29.80
C LYS A 449 -17.64 2.70 -29.57
N ASP A 450 -16.83 3.09 -28.59
CA ASP A 450 -16.68 4.48 -28.14
C ASP A 450 -15.58 5.25 -28.91
N SER A 451 -15.45 4.95 -30.21
CA SER A 451 -14.51 5.60 -31.12
C SER A 451 -13.06 5.63 -30.61
N GLY A 452 -12.68 4.61 -29.83
CA GLY A 452 -11.32 4.43 -29.34
C GLY A 452 -10.95 5.16 -28.05
N LYS A 453 -11.93 5.74 -27.32
CA LYS A 453 -11.68 6.36 -26.01
C LYS A 453 -11.89 5.37 -24.87
N VAL A 454 -10.87 5.18 -24.04
CA VAL A 454 -10.98 4.46 -22.77
C VAL A 454 -10.20 5.27 -21.74
N SER A 455 -10.89 5.82 -20.74
CA SER A 455 -10.22 6.54 -19.65
C SER A 455 -9.52 5.58 -18.71
N LYS A 456 -8.41 6.03 -18.12
CA LYS A 456 -7.72 5.37 -17.01
C LYS A 456 -8.65 5.14 -15.82
N ASP A 457 -9.54 6.10 -15.52
CA ASP A 457 -10.43 6.04 -14.37
C ASP A 457 -11.39 4.83 -14.46
N TRP A 458 -11.85 4.52 -15.68
CA TRP A 458 -12.78 3.42 -15.94
C TRP A 458 -12.20 2.05 -15.60
N MET A 459 -10.88 1.90 -15.59
CA MET A 459 -10.20 0.60 -15.41
C MET A 459 -10.55 -0.05 -14.08
N ARG A 460 -10.72 0.76 -13.02
CA ARG A 460 -11.18 0.28 -11.71
C ARG A 460 -12.59 -0.29 -11.80
N GLY A 461 -13.56 0.47 -12.31
CA GLY A 461 -14.94 0.02 -12.47
C GLY A 461 -15.06 -1.24 -13.34
N ILE A 462 -14.36 -1.27 -14.48
CA ILE A 462 -14.37 -2.40 -15.41
C ILE A 462 -13.80 -3.67 -14.73
N SER A 463 -12.66 -3.55 -14.06
CA SER A 463 -12.04 -4.69 -13.35
C SER A 463 -12.96 -5.26 -12.26
N LEU A 464 -13.67 -4.40 -11.52
CA LEU A 464 -14.65 -4.81 -10.52
C LEU A 464 -15.85 -5.56 -11.13
N ILE A 465 -16.39 -5.06 -12.24
CA ILE A 465 -17.50 -5.70 -12.97
C ILE A 465 -17.10 -7.10 -13.45
N VAL A 466 -15.89 -7.25 -13.99
CA VAL A 466 -15.37 -8.55 -14.43
C VAL A 466 -15.12 -9.48 -13.25
N ALA A 467 -14.55 -8.97 -12.14
CA ALA A 467 -14.33 -9.75 -10.91
C ALA A 467 -15.65 -10.27 -10.30
N ALA A 468 -16.77 -9.55 -10.51
CA ALA A 468 -18.09 -10.01 -10.10
C ALA A 468 -18.62 -11.19 -10.95
N ASN A 469 -17.91 -11.62 -12.00
CA ASN A 469 -18.23 -12.75 -12.87
C ASN A 469 -19.63 -12.65 -13.49
N PHE A 470 -20.00 -11.47 -14.02
CA PHE A 470 -21.12 -11.36 -14.95
C PHE A 470 -20.76 -12.02 -16.28
N SER A 471 -21.76 -12.46 -17.07
CA SER A 471 -21.49 -12.87 -18.45
C SER A 471 -20.91 -11.69 -19.23
N ILE A 472 -20.05 -11.95 -20.22
CA ILE A 472 -19.38 -10.88 -20.98
C ILE A 472 -20.37 -9.88 -21.61
N ASP A 473 -21.52 -10.36 -22.08
CA ASP A 473 -22.58 -9.50 -22.63
C ASP A 473 -23.23 -8.63 -21.54
N LYS A 474 -23.48 -9.20 -20.36
CA LYS A 474 -24.06 -8.44 -19.25
C LYS A 474 -23.09 -7.44 -18.65
N ALA A 475 -21.82 -7.81 -18.54
CA ALA A 475 -20.74 -6.93 -18.14
C ALA A 475 -20.64 -5.75 -19.12
N TYR A 476 -20.71 -6.00 -20.43
CA TYR A 476 -20.69 -4.97 -21.46
C TYR A 476 -21.88 -4.01 -21.39
N GLU A 477 -23.11 -4.53 -21.25
CA GLU A 477 -24.30 -3.70 -21.02
C GLU A 477 -24.16 -2.81 -19.79
N LEU A 478 -23.71 -3.40 -18.68
CA LEU A 478 -23.56 -2.70 -17.41
C LEU A 478 -22.50 -1.61 -17.49
N THR A 479 -21.30 -1.93 -18.00
CA THR A 479 -20.22 -0.96 -18.15
C THR A 479 -20.64 0.20 -19.05
N THR A 480 -21.23 -0.09 -20.22
CA THR A 480 -21.68 0.96 -21.14
C THR A 480 -22.70 1.88 -20.45
N TYR A 481 -23.67 1.30 -19.74
CA TYR A 481 -24.68 2.07 -19.03
C TYR A 481 -24.06 2.95 -17.93
N LEU A 482 -23.09 2.42 -17.16
CA LEU A 482 -22.42 3.17 -16.11
C LEU A 482 -21.50 4.28 -16.63
N ILE A 483 -20.85 4.08 -17.78
CA ILE A 483 -20.11 5.14 -18.49
C ILE A 483 -21.09 6.24 -18.93
N GLN A 484 -22.24 5.88 -19.52
CA GLN A 484 -23.25 6.84 -19.99
C GLN A 484 -23.85 7.71 -18.87
N VAL A 485 -23.92 7.19 -17.65
CA VAL A 485 -24.41 7.94 -16.47
C VAL A 485 -23.27 8.48 -15.60
N GLU A 486 -22.01 8.43 -16.07
CA GLU A 486 -20.82 8.95 -15.39
C GLU A 486 -20.57 8.37 -13.99
N LYS A 487 -20.85 7.07 -13.78
CA LYS A 487 -20.70 6.37 -12.47
C LYS A 487 -19.76 5.17 -12.48
N ILE A 488 -19.05 4.93 -13.58
CA ILE A 488 -18.16 3.77 -13.69
C ILE A 488 -17.05 3.78 -12.64
N ASP A 489 -16.62 4.97 -12.20
CA ASP A 489 -15.54 5.15 -11.23
C ASP A 489 -16.01 5.01 -9.76
N GLU A 490 -17.33 4.99 -9.55
CA GLU A 490 -17.98 4.88 -8.24
C GLU A 490 -18.41 3.43 -7.89
N VAL A 491 -18.07 2.47 -8.76
CA VAL A 491 -18.50 1.08 -8.58
C VAL A 491 -17.79 0.42 -7.40
N SER A 492 -18.53 -0.32 -6.59
CA SER A 492 -18.00 -1.11 -5.47
C SER A 492 -18.24 -2.62 -5.65
N ARG A 493 -17.41 -3.47 -5.06
CA ARG A 493 -17.60 -4.94 -5.10
C ARG A 493 -18.96 -5.36 -4.55
N ILE A 494 -19.45 -4.63 -3.55
CA ILE A 494 -20.68 -4.95 -2.82
C ILE A 494 -21.92 -4.61 -3.61
N THR A 495 -21.95 -3.44 -4.25
CA THR A 495 -23.07 -3.08 -5.14
C THR A 495 -23.19 -4.09 -6.28
N LEU A 496 -22.07 -4.58 -6.83
CA LEU A 496 -22.06 -5.61 -7.86
C LEU A 496 -22.48 -7.00 -7.33
N LYS A 497 -22.04 -7.40 -6.14
CA LYS A 497 -22.47 -8.65 -5.47
C LYS A 497 -23.98 -8.66 -5.28
N ILE A 498 -24.54 -7.60 -4.67
CA ILE A 498 -25.98 -7.43 -4.47
C ILE A 498 -26.71 -7.43 -5.81
N ALA A 499 -26.22 -6.67 -6.79
CA ALA A 499 -26.81 -6.60 -8.13
C ALA A 499 -26.91 -7.97 -8.81
N LYS A 500 -25.87 -8.79 -8.69
CA LYS A 500 -25.82 -10.13 -9.26
C LYS A 500 -26.77 -11.09 -8.55
N GLU A 501 -26.68 -11.18 -7.22
CA GLU A 501 -27.49 -12.09 -6.40
C GLU A 501 -28.99 -11.78 -6.54
N GLN A 502 -29.34 -10.49 -6.58
CA GLN A 502 -30.72 -10.00 -6.68
C GLN A 502 -31.19 -9.78 -8.12
N LYS A 503 -30.36 -10.13 -9.12
CA LYS A 503 -30.66 -9.98 -10.56
C LYS A 503 -31.22 -8.60 -10.92
N LEU A 504 -30.59 -7.54 -10.41
CA LEU A 504 -31.08 -6.17 -10.54
C LEU A 504 -31.01 -5.68 -12.00
N SER A 505 -31.96 -4.84 -12.41
CA SER A 505 -31.91 -4.12 -13.69
C SER A 505 -30.82 -3.03 -13.65
N LEU A 506 -30.31 -2.62 -14.81
CA LEU A 506 -29.22 -1.62 -14.90
C LEU A 506 -29.56 -0.31 -14.16
N GLY A 507 -30.79 0.19 -14.30
CA GLY A 507 -31.27 1.36 -13.57
C GLY A 507 -31.29 1.18 -12.05
N LYS A 508 -31.61 -0.03 -11.57
CA LYS A 508 -31.54 -0.36 -10.13
C LYS A 508 -30.09 -0.47 -9.65
N VAL A 509 -29.16 -0.96 -10.48
CA VAL A 509 -27.73 -0.99 -10.12
C VAL A 509 -27.18 0.42 -9.94
N SER A 510 -27.44 1.34 -10.88
CA SER A 510 -27.01 2.73 -10.74
C SER A 510 -27.62 3.43 -9.52
N LYS A 511 -28.91 3.20 -9.23
CA LYS A 511 -29.55 3.71 -8.01
C LYS A 511 -28.94 3.09 -6.74
N LEU A 512 -28.53 1.82 -6.79
CA LEU A 512 -27.86 1.17 -5.66
C LEU A 512 -26.47 1.76 -5.41
N ILE A 513 -25.73 2.13 -6.46
CA ILE A 513 -24.47 2.87 -6.36
C ILE A 513 -24.69 4.23 -5.67
N ASP A 514 -25.71 4.99 -6.06
CA ASP A 514 -26.05 6.26 -5.39
C ASP A 514 -26.32 6.09 -3.90
N ILE A 515 -27.00 5.00 -3.54
CA ILE A 515 -27.34 4.68 -2.15
C ILE A 515 -26.08 4.28 -1.38
N TRP A 516 -25.21 3.49 -2.02
CA TRP A 516 -23.92 3.11 -1.44
C TRP A 516 -23.04 4.34 -1.20
N ASN A 517 -22.86 5.22 -2.18
CA ASN A 517 -22.08 6.46 -2.01
C ASN A 517 -22.63 7.34 -0.88
N LYS A 518 -23.95 7.50 -0.78
CA LYS A 518 -24.58 8.25 0.32
C LYS A 518 -24.36 7.61 1.69
N LEU A 519 -24.28 6.28 1.75
CA LEU A 519 -23.99 5.54 2.98
C LEU A 519 -22.50 5.64 3.35
N ASP A 520 -21.61 5.65 2.36
CA ASP A 520 -20.15 5.67 2.53
C ASP A 520 -19.62 7.08 2.87
N GLU A 521 -20.22 8.16 2.34
CA GLU A 521 -19.87 9.53 2.74
C GLU A 521 -20.00 9.79 4.26
N GLU A 522 -20.90 9.04 4.92
CA GLU A 522 -21.19 9.13 6.35
C GLU A 522 -20.19 8.33 7.23
N TYR A 523 -19.45 7.34 6.71
CA TYR A 523 -18.66 6.39 7.51
C TYR A 523 -17.33 5.99 6.85
N THR A 524 -16.30 5.67 7.66
CA THR A 524 -14.95 5.51 7.11
C THR A 524 -14.40 4.09 7.00
N ASP A 525 -14.98 3.07 7.67
CA ASP A 525 -14.25 1.81 7.84
C ASP A 525 -15.01 0.50 7.49
N ASP A 526 -16.35 0.51 7.43
CA ASP A 526 -17.15 -0.67 7.06
C ASP A 526 -18.14 -0.33 5.94
N ASP A 527 -18.24 -1.20 4.92
CA ASP A 527 -19.25 -1.09 3.87
C ASP A 527 -20.67 -1.30 4.45
N THR A 528 -21.25 -0.23 4.97
CA THR A 528 -22.53 -0.21 5.68
C THR A 528 -23.64 -0.93 4.89
N LEU A 529 -23.63 -0.80 3.56
CA LEU A 529 -24.58 -1.48 2.69
C LEU A 529 -24.45 -3.01 2.73
N GLU A 530 -23.25 -3.57 2.79
CA GLU A 530 -23.04 -5.02 2.91
C GLU A 530 -23.53 -5.51 4.27
N VAL A 531 -23.17 -4.81 5.35
CA VAL A 531 -23.62 -5.17 6.70
C VAL A 531 -25.16 -5.19 6.78
N ILE A 532 -25.81 -4.19 6.20
CA ILE A 532 -27.28 -4.17 6.09
C ILE A 532 -27.76 -5.37 5.27
N TYR A 533 -27.23 -5.57 4.07
CA TYR A 533 -27.68 -6.63 3.17
C TYR A 533 -27.54 -8.03 3.79
N GLU A 534 -26.38 -8.34 4.38
CA GLU A 534 -26.12 -9.60 5.07
C GLU A 534 -27.03 -9.78 6.30
N THR A 535 -27.36 -8.69 6.99
CA THR A 535 -28.32 -8.72 8.10
C THR A 535 -29.70 -9.18 7.63
N PHE A 536 -30.20 -8.62 6.52
CA PHE A 536 -31.48 -9.02 5.92
C PHE A 536 -31.44 -10.42 5.28
N ILE A 537 -30.35 -10.80 4.61
CA ILE A 537 -30.16 -12.19 4.12
C ILE A 537 -30.25 -13.17 5.27
N SER A 538 -29.60 -12.86 6.40
CA SER A 538 -29.50 -13.80 7.51
C SER A 538 -30.84 -14.14 8.17
N ILE A 539 -31.90 -13.38 7.87
CA ILE A 539 -33.28 -13.62 8.31
C ILE A 539 -34.21 -14.02 7.14
N GLY A 540 -33.65 -14.34 5.97
CA GLY A 540 -34.41 -14.74 4.78
C GLY A 540 -35.19 -13.59 4.12
N ALA A 541 -34.86 -12.34 4.40
CA ALA A 541 -35.64 -11.15 4.00
C ALA A 541 -34.93 -10.31 2.90
N SER A 542 -34.30 -10.96 1.92
CA SER A 542 -33.59 -10.26 0.84
C SER A 542 -34.52 -9.44 -0.07
N GLU A 543 -35.75 -9.90 -0.33
CA GLU A 543 -36.75 -9.12 -1.09
C GLU A 543 -37.17 -7.86 -0.32
N LEU A 544 -37.32 -7.97 1.01
CA LEU A 544 -37.61 -6.81 1.86
C LEU A 544 -36.49 -5.78 1.76
N PHE A 545 -35.23 -6.20 1.85
CA PHE A 545 -34.09 -5.31 1.63
C PHE A 545 -34.19 -4.57 0.29
N ILE A 546 -34.44 -5.29 -0.82
CA ILE A 546 -34.57 -4.68 -2.15
C ILE A 546 -35.74 -3.69 -2.22
N ASN A 547 -36.87 -4.00 -1.57
CA ASN A 547 -37.97 -3.06 -1.52
C ASN A 547 -37.58 -1.81 -0.74
N LEU A 548 -37.06 -1.96 0.48
CA LEU A 548 -36.67 -0.86 1.36
C LEU A 548 -35.58 0.03 0.76
N VAL A 549 -34.51 -0.57 0.22
CA VAL A 549 -33.38 0.19 -0.34
C VAL A 549 -33.85 1.11 -1.49
N PHE A 550 -34.87 0.70 -2.25
CA PHE A 550 -35.37 1.52 -3.36
C PHE A 550 -36.61 2.37 -3.03
N SER A 551 -37.34 2.10 -1.94
CA SER A 551 -38.60 2.79 -1.61
C SER A 551 -38.59 3.62 -0.34
N GLU A 552 -37.66 3.38 0.60
CA GLU A 552 -37.66 4.02 1.93
C GLU A 552 -36.43 4.91 2.15
N HIS A 553 -36.46 5.69 3.24
CA HIS A 553 -35.30 6.46 3.69
C HIS A 553 -34.19 5.54 4.21
N ILE A 554 -32.96 5.80 3.78
CA ILE A 554 -31.75 5.04 4.14
C ILE A 554 -31.58 4.92 5.67
N SER A 555 -31.89 5.97 6.43
CA SER A 555 -31.85 5.99 7.91
C SER A 555 -32.72 4.89 8.53
N LEU A 556 -33.88 4.60 7.94
CA LEU A 556 -34.77 3.55 8.42
C LEU A 556 -34.18 2.16 8.18
N LEU A 557 -33.63 1.91 6.99
CA LEU A 557 -32.98 0.64 6.65
C LEU A 557 -31.81 0.36 7.61
N ARG A 558 -31.00 1.40 7.88
CA ARG A 558 -29.90 1.36 8.84
C ARG A 558 -30.38 1.04 10.26
N ARG A 559 -31.41 1.76 10.74
CA ARG A 559 -32.00 1.50 12.07
C ARG A 559 -32.47 0.06 12.22
N CYS A 560 -33.23 -0.46 11.25
CA CYS A 560 -33.71 -1.84 11.29
C CYS A 560 -32.56 -2.85 11.29
N SER A 561 -31.53 -2.65 10.47
CA SER A 561 -30.33 -3.50 10.47
C SER A 561 -29.64 -3.52 11.84
N ASN A 562 -29.43 -2.36 12.45
CA ASN A 562 -28.80 -2.24 13.76
C ASN A 562 -29.59 -2.97 14.85
N GLN A 563 -30.92 -2.86 14.82
CA GLN A 563 -31.81 -3.56 15.74
C GLN A 563 -31.73 -5.07 15.58
N ILE A 564 -31.79 -5.57 14.34
CA ILE A 564 -31.65 -7.01 14.05
C ILE A 564 -30.31 -7.55 14.55
N ARG A 565 -29.20 -6.83 14.32
CA ARG A 565 -27.86 -7.23 14.78
C ARG A 565 -27.82 -7.38 16.31
N ILE A 566 -28.43 -6.46 17.03
CA ILE A 566 -28.50 -6.48 18.50
C ILE A 566 -29.28 -7.69 18.99
N ILE A 567 -30.50 -7.86 18.49
CA ILE A 567 -31.38 -8.98 18.86
C ILE A 567 -30.66 -10.31 18.58
N LYS A 568 -30.11 -10.46 17.37
CA LYS A 568 -29.36 -11.64 16.95
C LYS A 568 -28.18 -11.96 17.86
N LYS A 569 -27.43 -10.95 18.31
CA LYS A 569 -26.24 -11.15 19.14
C LYS A 569 -26.56 -11.53 20.58
N ILE A 570 -27.69 -11.09 21.10
CA ILE A 570 -28.10 -11.32 22.50
C ILE A 570 -28.95 -12.57 22.65
N HIS A 571 -29.84 -12.82 21.69
CA HIS A 571 -30.84 -13.90 21.76
C HIS A 571 -30.69 -14.97 20.67
N GLY A 572 -29.83 -14.76 19.68
CA GLY A 572 -29.79 -15.59 18.48
C GLY A 572 -30.89 -15.23 17.47
N PHE A 573 -30.99 -16.01 16.39
CA PHE A 573 -31.92 -15.75 15.30
C PHE A 573 -33.40 -15.94 15.65
N THR A 574 -33.70 -16.77 16.65
CA THR A 574 -35.08 -17.20 16.97
C THR A 574 -35.96 -16.09 17.52
N GLN A 575 -35.37 -14.97 17.95
CA GLN A 575 -36.10 -13.82 18.49
C GLN A 575 -36.16 -12.63 17.54
N VAL A 576 -35.55 -12.73 16.35
CA VAL A 576 -35.75 -11.69 15.33
C VAL A 576 -37.15 -11.88 14.73
N PRO A 577 -38.02 -10.85 14.74
CA PRO A 577 -39.35 -10.97 14.17
C PRO A 577 -39.28 -11.41 12.71
N CYS A 578 -39.93 -12.52 12.38
CA CYS A 578 -40.03 -12.98 11.00
C CYS A 578 -40.77 -11.93 10.18
N PHE A 579 -40.24 -11.59 9.00
CA PHE A 579 -41.01 -10.77 8.08
C PHE A 579 -42.13 -11.64 7.48
N PRO A 580 -43.40 -11.22 7.59
CA PRO A 580 -44.51 -12.03 7.11
C PRO A 580 -44.57 -12.03 5.58
N LEU A 581 -43.85 -12.96 4.94
CA LEU A 581 -43.84 -13.09 3.48
C LEU A 581 -45.15 -13.69 2.95
N ASP A 582 -45.79 -14.60 3.69
CA ASP A 582 -46.95 -15.39 3.24
C ASP A 582 -48.10 -15.49 4.26
N LEU A 583 -48.60 -14.35 4.76
CA LEU A 583 -49.78 -14.35 5.66
C LEU A 583 -51.10 -14.76 4.97
N ALA A 584 -51.10 -15.00 3.67
CA ALA A 584 -52.32 -15.32 2.92
C ALA A 584 -52.86 -16.75 3.17
N GLY A 585 -52.04 -17.66 3.69
CA GLY A 585 -52.39 -19.09 3.80
C GLY A 585 -53.27 -19.48 4.98
N ASP A 586 -53.13 -18.81 6.13
CA ASP A 586 -53.71 -19.27 7.42
C ASP A 586 -54.77 -18.34 8.02
N LEU A 587 -55.13 -17.24 7.35
CA LEU A 587 -56.18 -16.34 7.82
C LEU A 587 -57.57 -16.94 7.52
N THR A 588 -58.11 -17.73 8.45
CA THR A 588 -59.53 -18.10 8.45
C THR A 588 -60.38 -16.84 8.57
N LEU A 589 -61.22 -16.62 7.56
CA LEU A 589 -62.13 -15.49 7.46
C LEU A 589 -63.26 -15.62 8.50
N ASP A 590 -63.09 -15.04 9.69
CA ASP A 590 -64.25 -14.67 10.51
C ASP A 590 -64.88 -13.43 9.88
N ILE A 591 -65.78 -13.65 8.90
CA ILE A 591 -66.48 -12.62 8.12
C ILE A 591 -67.58 -11.96 8.97
N GLU A 592 -67.22 -11.32 10.08
CA GLU A 592 -68.13 -10.40 10.79
C GLU A 592 -67.83 -8.92 10.46
N ASP A 593 -66.72 -8.62 9.76
CA ASP A 593 -66.37 -7.26 9.36
C ASP A 593 -67.21 -6.75 8.19
N SER A 594 -68.35 -6.15 8.55
CA SER A 594 -69.41 -5.63 7.67
C SER A 594 -68.97 -4.68 6.54
N TRP A 595 -67.75 -4.11 6.59
CA TRP A 595 -67.27 -3.16 5.60
C TRP A 595 -66.68 -3.81 4.35
N LEU A 596 -66.14 -5.04 4.46
CA LEU A 596 -65.52 -5.77 3.33
C LEU A 596 -66.54 -6.06 2.21
N ASN A 597 -67.77 -6.37 2.61
CA ASN A 597 -68.91 -6.63 1.71
C ASN A 597 -69.30 -5.43 0.83
N GLN A 598 -68.76 -4.23 1.11
CA GLN A 598 -68.99 -3.04 0.29
C GLN A 598 -68.07 -2.99 -0.96
N TYR A 599 -67.12 -3.93 -1.06
CA TYR A 599 -66.15 -4.04 -2.15
C TYR A 599 -66.34 -5.35 -2.93
N PRO A 600 -65.93 -5.44 -4.21
CA PRO A 600 -66.03 -6.67 -4.99
C PRO A 600 -65.21 -7.83 -4.38
N GLU A 601 -65.77 -9.05 -4.43
CA GLU A 601 -65.21 -10.28 -3.82
C GLU A 601 -63.76 -10.57 -4.23
N GLU A 602 -63.42 -10.28 -5.49
CA GLU A 602 -62.07 -10.42 -6.05
C GLU A 602 -60.97 -9.61 -5.32
N PHE A 603 -61.34 -8.68 -4.45
CA PHE A 603 -60.41 -7.91 -3.59
C PHE A 603 -60.44 -8.35 -2.13
N HIS A 604 -61.38 -9.20 -1.71
CA HIS A 604 -61.62 -9.54 -0.29
C HIS A 604 -60.38 -10.13 0.36
N SER A 605 -59.66 -11.06 -0.29
CA SER A 605 -58.42 -11.63 0.24
C SER A 605 -57.40 -10.54 0.65
N ASN A 606 -57.13 -9.57 -0.25
CA ASN A 606 -56.23 -8.45 0.02
C ASN A 606 -56.78 -7.48 1.08
N LEU A 607 -58.09 -7.23 1.09
CA LEU A 607 -58.73 -6.35 2.07
C LEU A 607 -58.73 -6.96 3.46
N THR A 608 -58.95 -8.27 3.60
CA THR A 608 -58.83 -9.02 4.85
C THR A 608 -57.40 -8.95 5.38
N LEU A 609 -56.40 -9.18 4.52
CA LEU A 609 -55.01 -9.06 4.93
C LEU A 609 -54.68 -7.62 5.38
N LEU A 610 -55.16 -6.60 4.65
CA LEU A 610 -55.01 -5.20 5.06
C LEU A 610 -55.70 -4.89 6.40
N ASN A 611 -56.86 -5.50 6.65
CA ASN A 611 -57.63 -5.37 7.90
C ASN A 611 -56.86 -5.93 9.09
N HIS A 612 -56.29 -7.13 8.94
CA HIS A 612 -55.46 -7.75 9.97
C HIS A 612 -54.23 -6.90 10.33
N LEU A 613 -53.61 -6.27 9.32
CA LEU A 613 -52.39 -5.48 9.51
C LEU A 613 -52.62 -4.06 10.00
N SER A 614 -53.86 -3.56 9.96
CA SER A 614 -54.09 -2.12 10.16
C SER A 614 -55.45 -1.79 10.75
N GLY A 615 -55.46 -1.18 11.93
CA GLY A 615 -56.68 -0.62 12.55
C GLY A 615 -57.36 0.54 11.77
N SER A 616 -56.82 0.92 10.61
CA SER A 616 -57.43 1.91 9.70
C SER A 616 -57.57 1.39 8.26
N ALA A 617 -57.67 0.07 8.11
CA ALA A 617 -57.78 -0.62 6.83
C ALA A 617 -58.94 -0.12 5.97
N GLU A 618 -60.15 0.01 6.52
CA GLU A 618 -61.33 0.50 5.78
C GLU A 618 -61.06 1.87 5.14
N LYS A 619 -60.53 2.82 5.91
CA LYS A 619 -60.20 4.17 5.42
C LYS A 619 -59.13 4.13 4.31
N LYS A 620 -58.14 3.25 4.44
CA LYS A 620 -57.05 3.07 3.46
C LYS A 620 -57.56 2.42 2.17
N ALA A 621 -58.35 1.36 2.29
CA ALA A 621 -59.03 0.69 1.18
C ALA A 621 -59.92 1.68 0.43
N ARG A 622 -60.78 2.41 1.16
CA ARG A 622 -61.65 3.44 0.59
C ARG A 622 -60.86 4.45 -0.22
N LYS A 623 -59.75 4.96 0.31
CA LYS A 623 -58.88 5.91 -0.41
C LYS A 623 -58.32 5.31 -1.71
N ILE A 624 -57.87 4.05 -1.70
CA ILE A 624 -57.32 3.36 -2.88
C ILE A 624 -58.38 3.23 -3.96
N PHE A 625 -59.57 2.74 -3.60
CA PHE A 625 -60.69 2.60 -4.53
C PHE A 625 -61.08 3.97 -5.08
N LEU A 626 -61.43 4.94 -4.23
CA LEU A 626 -61.88 6.28 -4.68
C LEU A 626 -60.85 7.02 -5.57
N SER A 627 -59.56 6.67 -5.49
CA SER A 627 -58.51 7.22 -6.38
C SER A 627 -58.48 6.61 -7.79
N THR A 628 -59.17 5.50 -8.01
CA THR A 628 -59.11 4.72 -9.26
C THR A 628 -60.50 4.42 -9.83
N TRP A 629 -61.45 4.02 -8.97
CA TRP A 629 -62.82 3.68 -9.31
C TRP A 629 -63.74 3.86 -8.09
N TRP A 630 -64.90 4.49 -8.28
CA TRP A 630 -65.86 4.74 -7.20
C TRP A 630 -66.91 3.63 -7.20
N PRO A 631 -66.95 2.72 -6.19
CA PRO A 631 -68.00 1.72 -6.11
C PRO A 631 -69.39 2.36 -6.08
N ARG A 632 -70.34 1.74 -6.78
CA ARG A 632 -71.72 2.25 -6.88
C ARG A 632 -72.33 2.54 -5.51
N GLU A 633 -72.11 1.66 -4.54
CA GLU A 633 -72.63 1.79 -3.18
C GLU A 633 -71.98 2.96 -2.41
N PHE A 634 -70.72 3.29 -2.70
CA PHE A 634 -70.05 4.45 -2.09
C PHE A 634 -70.63 5.76 -2.61
N ILE A 635 -70.91 5.82 -3.92
CA ILE A 635 -71.57 6.99 -4.52
C ILE A 635 -72.96 7.18 -3.89
N LYS A 636 -73.75 6.10 -3.77
CA LYS A 636 -75.08 6.15 -3.13
C LYS A 636 -75.02 6.58 -1.65
N SER A 637 -74.10 6.01 -0.88
CA SER A 637 -73.93 6.32 0.55
C SER A 637 -73.49 7.77 0.75
N GLU A 638 -72.55 8.27 -0.05
CA GLU A 638 -72.09 9.67 0.01
C GLU A 638 -73.20 10.64 -0.44
N LEU A 639 -73.96 10.30 -1.49
CA LEU A 639 -75.14 11.07 -1.90
C LEU A 639 -76.19 11.16 -0.79
N LYS A 640 -76.48 10.03 -0.10
CA LYS A 640 -77.42 10.00 1.02
C LYS A 640 -76.96 10.93 2.15
N LYS A 641 -75.67 10.89 2.50
CA LYS A 641 -75.08 11.77 3.52
C LYS A 641 -75.11 13.24 3.10
N LEU A 642 -74.73 13.57 1.88
CA LEU A 642 -74.72 14.97 1.41
C LEU A 642 -76.14 15.56 1.32
N LYS A 643 -77.12 14.79 0.85
CA LYS A 643 -78.53 15.20 0.81
C LYS A 643 -79.14 15.40 2.19
N SER A 644 -78.77 14.58 3.18
CA SER A 644 -79.26 14.75 4.54
C SER A 644 -78.67 15.99 5.23
N HIS A 645 -77.44 16.37 4.88
CA HIS A 645 -76.75 17.53 5.48
C HIS A 645 -76.91 18.84 4.67
N SER A 646 -77.37 18.80 3.42
CA SER A 646 -77.54 20.01 2.60
C SER A 646 -78.60 20.99 3.13
N GLN A 647 -79.47 20.53 4.05
CA GLN A 647 -80.47 21.37 4.70
C GLN A 647 -79.90 22.23 5.86
N SER A 648 -78.70 21.90 6.37
CA SER A 648 -78.14 22.49 7.59
C SER A 648 -76.93 23.42 7.38
N TYR A 649 -76.50 23.66 6.13
CA TYR A 649 -75.31 24.49 5.83
C TYR A 649 -75.67 25.89 5.33
N SER A 650 -74.80 26.87 5.60
CA SER A 650 -74.92 28.26 5.14
C SER A 650 -75.00 28.35 3.61
N GLN A 651 -75.60 29.44 3.11
CA GLN A 651 -75.94 29.63 1.69
C GLN A 651 -74.73 29.43 0.74
N HIS A 652 -73.52 29.80 1.17
CA HIS A 652 -72.30 29.63 0.36
C HIS A 652 -71.78 28.19 0.35
N ALA A 653 -71.76 27.50 1.50
CA ALA A 653 -71.41 26.09 1.60
C ALA A 653 -72.42 25.18 0.87
N ASN A 654 -73.68 25.61 0.79
CA ASN A 654 -74.74 24.88 0.10
C ASN A 654 -74.46 24.75 -1.40
N SER A 655 -73.94 25.81 -2.05
CA SER A 655 -73.63 25.77 -3.50
C SER A 655 -72.57 24.70 -3.86
N THR A 656 -71.50 24.58 -3.07
CA THR A 656 -70.46 23.56 -3.24
C THR A 656 -70.99 22.15 -3.02
N ILE A 657 -71.84 21.97 -2.01
CA ILE A 657 -72.48 20.68 -1.71
C ILE A 657 -73.46 20.27 -2.82
N GLN A 658 -74.28 21.20 -3.33
CA GLN A 658 -75.20 20.92 -4.44
C GLN A 658 -74.45 20.54 -5.71
N ASN A 659 -73.38 21.26 -6.05
CA ASN A 659 -72.52 20.91 -7.18
C ASN A 659 -71.89 19.52 -7.02
N ARG A 660 -71.49 19.15 -5.80
CA ARG A 660 -70.97 17.82 -5.48
C ARG A 660 -72.05 16.74 -5.59
N ILE A 661 -73.27 16.99 -5.12
CA ILE A 661 -74.42 16.09 -5.25
C ILE A 661 -74.72 15.85 -6.73
N LEU A 662 -74.86 16.90 -7.54
CA LEU A 662 -75.05 16.80 -9.00
C LEU A 662 -73.95 15.99 -9.69
N SER A 663 -72.69 16.25 -9.33
CA SER A 663 -71.55 15.49 -9.86
C SER A 663 -71.64 13.99 -9.52
N LEU A 664 -72.01 13.65 -8.29
CA LEU A 664 -72.15 12.27 -7.83
C LEU A 664 -73.38 11.58 -8.44
N GLU A 665 -74.50 12.27 -8.62
CA GLU A 665 -75.68 11.74 -9.32
C GLU A 665 -75.37 11.43 -10.78
N ASN A 666 -74.66 12.32 -11.47
CA ASN A 666 -74.21 12.10 -12.84
C ASN A 666 -73.23 10.93 -12.93
N LYS A 667 -72.29 10.81 -11.97
CA LYS A 667 -71.41 9.64 -11.85
C LYS A 667 -72.19 8.35 -11.57
N LEU A 668 -73.25 8.40 -10.77
CA LEU A 668 -74.08 7.24 -10.48
C LEU A 668 -74.86 6.76 -11.72
N LYS A 669 -75.42 7.70 -12.49
CA LYS A 669 -76.13 7.41 -13.76
C LYS A 669 -75.21 6.81 -14.81
N SER A 670 -73.96 7.27 -14.87
CA SER A 670 -72.94 6.82 -15.83
C SER A 670 -71.98 5.75 -15.27
N HIS A 671 -72.28 5.19 -14.10
CA HIS A 671 -71.37 4.28 -13.40
C HIS A 671 -71.17 2.98 -14.19
N LYS A 672 -69.91 2.65 -14.50
CA LYS A 672 -69.50 1.37 -15.10
C LYS A 672 -68.82 0.49 -14.05
N THR A 673 -68.93 -0.83 -14.22
CA THR A 673 -68.10 -1.79 -13.49
C THR A 673 -66.62 -1.51 -13.75
N ALA A 674 -65.75 -1.78 -12.78
CA ALA A 674 -64.31 -1.60 -12.95
C ALA A 674 -63.83 -2.46 -14.15
N SER A 675 -63.13 -1.84 -15.10
CA SER A 675 -62.49 -2.57 -16.19
C SER A 675 -61.34 -3.44 -15.65
N CYS A 676 -60.91 -4.46 -16.40
CA CYS A 676 -59.77 -5.31 -16.00
C CYS A 676 -58.53 -4.47 -15.62
N ALA A 677 -58.16 -3.47 -16.42
CA ALA A 677 -57.06 -2.56 -16.11
C ALA A 677 -57.27 -1.75 -14.82
N MET A 678 -58.50 -1.34 -14.50
CA MET A 678 -58.80 -0.67 -13.22
C MET A 678 -58.69 -1.64 -12.04
N LYS A 679 -59.17 -2.89 -12.21
CA LYS A 679 -59.08 -3.93 -11.18
C LYS A 679 -57.63 -4.27 -10.88
N GLU A 680 -56.82 -4.50 -11.91
CA GLU A 680 -55.36 -4.72 -11.78
C GLU A 680 -54.68 -3.54 -11.09
N LYS A 681 -55.03 -2.30 -11.45
CA LYS A 681 -54.49 -1.10 -10.79
C LYS A 681 -54.88 -0.99 -9.32
N ILE A 682 -56.12 -1.38 -8.96
CA ILE A 682 -56.57 -1.41 -7.56
C ILE A 682 -55.86 -2.53 -6.80
N GLN A 683 -55.76 -3.74 -7.37
CA GLN A 683 -55.01 -4.85 -6.78
C GLN A 683 -53.55 -4.45 -6.54
N GLY A 684 -52.88 -3.87 -7.54
CA GLY A 684 -51.50 -3.39 -7.39
C GLY A 684 -51.35 -2.38 -6.25
N LYS A 685 -52.27 -1.40 -6.14
CA LYS A 685 -52.28 -0.43 -5.03
C LYS A 685 -52.58 -1.07 -3.68
N LEU A 686 -53.46 -2.06 -3.62
CA LEU A 686 -53.76 -2.80 -2.39
C LEU A 686 -52.55 -3.61 -1.93
N ILE A 687 -51.91 -4.36 -2.84
CA ILE A 687 -50.69 -5.12 -2.56
C ILE A 687 -49.58 -4.20 -2.07
N GLU A 688 -49.35 -3.06 -2.73
CA GLU A 688 -48.37 -2.06 -2.27
C GLU A 688 -48.71 -1.55 -0.87
N ARG A 689 -50.01 -1.31 -0.59
CA ARG A 689 -50.45 -0.84 0.71
C ARG A 689 -50.28 -1.88 1.82
N ILE A 690 -50.60 -3.13 1.52
CA ILE A 690 -50.40 -4.28 2.40
C ILE A 690 -48.93 -4.41 2.73
N LYS A 691 -48.03 -4.41 1.73
CA LYS A 691 -46.56 -4.45 1.95
C LYS A 691 -46.10 -3.34 2.91
N LYS A 692 -46.62 -2.12 2.76
CA LYS A 692 -46.32 -0.99 3.68
C LYS A 692 -46.84 -1.22 5.10
N GLU A 693 -48.00 -1.84 5.28
CA GLU A 693 -48.54 -2.12 6.62
C GLU A 693 -47.88 -3.35 7.26
N GLN A 694 -47.54 -4.40 6.50
CA GLN A 694 -46.70 -5.52 6.93
C GLN A 694 -45.37 -5.01 7.48
N PHE A 695 -44.72 -4.11 6.74
CA PHE A 695 -43.46 -3.51 7.18
C PHE A 695 -43.62 -2.65 8.44
N ARG A 696 -44.70 -1.85 8.57
CA ARG A 696 -44.97 -1.08 9.79
C ARG A 696 -45.19 -1.97 11.01
N SER A 697 -45.97 -3.05 10.84
CA SER A 697 -46.22 -4.03 11.89
C SER A 697 -44.93 -4.73 12.30
N TRP A 698 -44.18 -5.27 11.33
CA TRP A 698 -42.88 -5.89 11.57
C TRP A 698 -41.89 -4.95 12.26
N ARG A 699 -41.84 -3.67 11.86
CA ARG A 699 -41.00 -2.67 12.49
C ARG A 699 -41.40 -2.41 13.94
N SER A 700 -42.69 -2.32 14.24
CA SER A 700 -43.17 -2.13 15.61
C SER A 700 -42.76 -3.30 16.50
N GLU A 701 -42.85 -4.52 15.99
CA GLU A 701 -42.40 -5.71 16.69
C GLU A 701 -40.87 -5.72 16.85
N LEU A 702 -40.13 -5.33 15.80
CA LEU A 702 -38.67 -5.18 15.85
C LEU A 702 -38.24 -4.15 16.89
N ASP A 703 -38.89 -3.00 16.97
CA ASP A 703 -38.66 -1.96 17.97
C ASP A 703 -38.90 -2.50 19.39
N HIS A 704 -39.96 -3.29 19.58
CA HIS A 704 -40.27 -3.92 20.87
C HIS A 704 -39.21 -4.95 21.29
N GLN A 705 -38.88 -5.91 20.40
CA GLN A 705 -37.86 -6.92 20.67
C GLN A 705 -36.47 -6.30 20.86
N PHE A 706 -36.17 -5.23 20.14
CA PHE A 706 -34.95 -4.46 20.31
C PHE A 706 -34.86 -3.89 21.73
N LYS A 707 -35.92 -3.23 22.23
CA LYS A 707 -35.94 -2.70 23.61
C LYS A 707 -35.68 -3.80 24.65
N ILE A 708 -36.37 -4.94 24.53
CA ILE A 708 -36.18 -6.09 25.43
C ILE A 708 -34.73 -6.58 25.40
N SER A 709 -34.20 -6.79 24.19
CA SER A 709 -32.82 -7.25 24.00
C SER A 709 -31.82 -6.27 24.59
N TRP A 710 -32.01 -4.99 24.34
CA TRP A 710 -31.11 -3.94 24.79
C TRP A 710 -31.09 -3.80 26.31
N ASN A 711 -32.24 -3.86 26.96
CA ASN A 711 -32.35 -3.83 28.41
C ASN A 711 -31.65 -5.04 29.04
N LYS A 712 -31.81 -6.23 28.43
CA LYS A 712 -31.08 -7.43 28.82
C LYS A 712 -29.57 -7.27 28.63
N PHE A 713 -29.12 -6.70 27.52
CA PHE A 713 -27.69 -6.44 27.30
C PHE A 713 -27.13 -5.48 28.34
N LEU A 714 -27.87 -4.44 28.68
CA LEU A 714 -27.49 -3.53 29.73
C LEU A 714 -27.72 -4.12 31.11
N ASP A 715 -28.19 -5.35 31.32
CA ASP A 715 -28.48 -5.88 32.67
C ASP A 715 -29.32 -4.87 33.51
N ALA A 716 -30.36 -4.28 32.91
CA ALA A 716 -31.22 -3.25 33.49
C ALA A 716 -32.69 -3.65 33.43
N ASP A 717 -33.49 -3.25 34.43
CA ASP A 717 -34.93 -3.51 34.47
C ASP A 717 -35.67 -2.65 33.43
N ASN A 718 -36.66 -3.24 32.76
CA ASN A 718 -37.32 -2.67 31.58
C ASN A 718 -37.97 -1.29 31.80
N GLU A 719 -38.31 -0.93 33.04
CA GLU A 719 -39.03 0.32 33.37
C GLU A 719 -38.11 1.50 33.73
N GLN A 720 -36.79 1.28 33.83
CA GLN A 720 -35.87 2.29 34.40
C GLN A 720 -34.99 3.01 33.36
N LEU A 721 -34.99 2.58 32.10
CA LEU A 721 -34.11 3.15 31.09
C LEU A 721 -34.78 4.29 30.30
N PRO A 722 -34.11 5.44 30.12
CA PRO A 722 -34.67 6.60 29.44
C PRO A 722 -34.81 6.41 27.92
N ASP A 723 -35.81 7.04 27.32
CA ASP A 723 -36.14 6.90 25.89
C ASP A 723 -35.01 7.30 24.94
N TRP A 724 -34.12 8.20 25.36
CA TRP A 724 -32.98 8.62 24.54
C TRP A 724 -32.04 7.45 24.17
N LEU A 725 -31.98 6.38 24.96
CA LEU A 725 -31.19 5.19 24.63
C LEU A 725 -31.64 4.48 23.35
N PHE A 726 -32.89 4.70 22.94
CA PHE A 726 -33.48 4.05 21.78
C PHE A 726 -33.59 4.98 20.56
N CYS A 727 -33.09 6.22 20.65
CA CYS A 727 -33.03 7.09 19.49
C CYS A 727 -31.95 6.61 18.51
N GLU A 728 -32.10 6.94 17.23
CA GLU A 728 -31.22 6.43 16.16
C GLU A 728 -29.74 6.80 16.38
N GLU A 729 -29.49 8.03 16.81
CA GLU A 729 -28.15 8.55 17.10
C GLU A 729 -27.47 7.75 18.22
N MET A 730 -28.20 7.45 19.29
CA MET A 730 -27.65 6.68 20.40
C MET A 730 -27.44 5.21 20.04
N ILE A 731 -28.33 4.61 19.24
CA ILE A 731 -28.10 3.26 18.72
C ILE A 731 -26.78 3.21 17.95
N HIS A 732 -26.49 4.24 17.15
CA HIS A 732 -25.24 4.34 16.41
C HIS A 732 -24.02 4.39 17.35
N TYR A 733 -24.07 5.17 18.43
CA TYR A 733 -22.98 5.24 19.41
C TYR A 733 -22.80 3.96 20.23
N LEU A 734 -23.88 3.23 20.49
CA LEU A 734 -23.84 2.13 21.45
C LEU A 734 -23.71 0.75 20.79
N LEU A 735 -24.14 0.58 19.53
CA LEU A 735 -24.03 -0.67 18.79
C LEU A 735 -22.59 -1.25 18.78
N PRO A 736 -21.52 -0.46 18.56
CA PRO A 736 -20.14 -0.98 18.52
C PRO A 736 -19.69 -1.64 19.83
N ILE A 737 -20.29 -1.27 20.96
CA ILE A 737 -19.93 -1.79 22.30
C ILE A 737 -20.12 -3.31 22.38
N MET A 738 -21.05 -3.86 21.58
CA MET A 738 -21.27 -5.30 21.56
C MET A 738 -20.03 -6.06 21.09
N ASP A 739 -19.19 -5.47 20.25
CA ASP A 739 -17.97 -6.07 19.68
C ASP A 739 -16.74 -5.86 20.57
N PHE A 740 -16.85 -5.09 21.65
CA PHE A 740 -15.77 -4.95 22.62
C PHE A 740 -15.43 -6.28 23.31
N ASN A 741 -14.16 -6.38 23.73
CA ASN A 741 -13.73 -7.41 24.66
C ASN A 741 -14.47 -7.29 26.01
N ALA A 742 -14.40 -8.33 26.84
CA ALA A 742 -15.19 -8.39 28.07
C ALA A 742 -14.93 -7.22 29.04
N GLY A 743 -13.69 -6.73 29.14
CA GLY A 743 -13.32 -5.63 30.02
C GLY A 743 -13.90 -4.30 29.56
N SER A 744 -13.65 -3.94 28.31
CA SER A 744 -14.16 -2.71 27.70
C SER A 744 -15.69 -2.70 27.59
N LYS A 745 -16.30 -3.86 27.33
CA LYS A 745 -17.75 -4.03 27.34
C LYS A 745 -18.35 -3.79 28.71
N THR A 746 -17.72 -4.32 29.77
CA THR A 746 -18.15 -4.09 31.15
C THR A 746 -18.08 -2.61 31.52
N LEU A 747 -16.98 -1.94 31.16
CA LEU A 747 -16.81 -0.51 31.38
C LEU A 747 -17.89 0.30 30.65
N ALA A 748 -18.14 -0.02 29.39
CA ALA A 748 -19.11 0.70 28.58
C ALA A 748 -20.53 0.54 29.12
N LYS A 749 -20.94 -0.68 29.50
CA LYS A 749 -22.20 -0.92 30.21
C LYS A 749 -22.29 -0.10 31.50
N TYR A 750 -21.21 -0.08 32.29
CA TYR A 750 -21.14 0.71 33.53
C TYR A 750 -21.35 2.20 33.26
N VAL A 751 -20.66 2.77 32.26
CA VAL A 751 -20.78 4.18 31.88
C VAL A 751 -22.21 4.53 31.46
N ILE A 752 -22.82 3.73 30.59
CA ILE A 752 -24.19 3.97 30.10
C ILE A 752 -25.20 3.91 31.23
N LYS A 753 -25.11 2.88 32.08
CA LYS A 753 -25.97 2.76 33.26
C LYS A 753 -25.82 3.96 34.18
N HIS A 754 -24.58 4.30 34.51
CA HIS A 754 -24.30 5.40 35.42
C HIS A 754 -24.88 6.71 34.87
N ARG A 755 -24.70 6.98 33.58
CA ARG A 755 -25.31 8.15 32.93
C ARG A 755 -26.85 8.11 32.91
N ALA A 756 -27.45 6.93 32.83
CA ALA A 756 -28.89 6.74 32.83
C ALA A 756 -29.52 6.87 34.23
N THR A 757 -28.78 6.56 35.30
CA THR A 757 -29.32 6.46 36.67
C THR A 757 -28.78 7.49 37.65
N THR A 758 -27.71 8.21 37.33
CA THR A 758 -27.06 9.17 38.24
C THR A 758 -26.82 10.53 37.59
N THR A 759 -26.53 11.53 38.44
CA THR A 759 -26.04 12.85 38.04
C THR A 759 -24.52 13.02 38.26
N ASP A 760 -23.81 12.04 38.85
CA ASP A 760 -22.34 12.05 38.99
C ASP A 760 -21.68 11.61 37.68
N TRP A 761 -21.82 12.42 36.64
CA TRP A 761 -21.36 12.06 35.30
C TRP A 761 -19.84 11.93 35.17
N GLN A 762 -19.09 12.44 36.15
CA GLN A 762 -17.64 12.39 36.19
C GLN A 762 -17.08 11.16 36.94
N PHE A 763 -17.92 10.27 37.49
CA PHE A 763 -17.49 9.06 38.19
C PHE A 763 -16.55 9.36 39.38
N THR A 764 -16.79 10.46 40.09
CA THR A 764 -15.92 10.90 41.19
C THR A 764 -15.95 9.94 42.38
N THR A 765 -17.07 9.24 42.54
CA THR A 765 -17.32 8.27 43.62
C THR A 765 -16.69 6.89 43.38
N HIS A 766 -16.12 6.62 42.20
CA HIS A 766 -15.48 5.34 41.95
C HIS A 766 -14.15 5.22 42.75
N PRO A 767 -13.88 4.13 43.50
CA PRO A 767 -12.76 4.07 44.46
C PRO A 767 -11.37 4.38 43.87
N LYS A 768 -11.13 3.97 42.63
CA LYS A 768 -9.86 4.26 41.93
C LYS A 768 -9.71 5.73 41.54
N ASN A 769 -10.81 6.37 41.13
CA ASN A 769 -10.82 7.80 40.81
C ASN A 769 -10.67 8.62 42.08
N GLU A 770 -11.40 8.26 43.14
CA GLU A 770 -11.29 8.90 44.45
C GLU A 770 -9.85 8.84 45.00
N THR A 771 -9.22 7.67 44.91
CA THR A 771 -7.81 7.50 45.32
C THR A 771 -6.86 8.38 44.51
N PHE A 772 -7.05 8.45 43.19
CA PHE A 772 -6.24 9.32 42.33
C PHE A 772 -6.41 10.80 42.70
N LEU A 773 -7.65 11.26 42.88
CA LEU A 773 -7.94 12.65 43.28
C LEU A 773 -7.36 12.99 44.65
N ARG A 774 -7.44 12.08 45.62
CA ARG A 774 -6.85 12.26 46.95
C ARG A 774 -5.33 12.39 46.88
N ASN A 775 -4.68 11.58 46.03
CA ASN A 775 -3.24 11.67 45.84
C ASN A 775 -2.85 13.00 45.18
N LEU A 776 -3.60 13.47 44.18
CA LEU A 776 -3.34 14.78 43.56
C LEU A 776 -3.41 15.92 44.59
N GLU A 777 -4.42 15.87 45.48
CA GLU A 777 -4.59 16.86 46.54
C GLU A 777 -3.45 16.80 47.57
N GLN A 778 -2.96 15.60 47.91
CA GLN A 778 -1.81 15.41 48.80
C GLN A 778 -0.50 15.96 48.21
N GLU A 779 -0.34 15.92 46.89
CA GLU A 779 0.78 16.53 46.16
C GLU A 779 0.61 18.06 45.99
N GLY A 780 -0.47 18.65 46.53
CA GLY A 780 -0.71 20.09 46.54
C GLY A 780 -1.40 20.64 45.29
N PHE A 781 -1.91 19.78 44.40
CA PHE A 781 -2.63 20.22 43.20
C PHE A 781 -4.10 20.55 43.49
N ASN A 782 -4.67 21.49 42.72
CA ASN A 782 -6.06 21.92 42.91
C ASN A 782 -7.04 20.91 42.27
N ARG A 783 -7.59 20.03 43.10
CA ARG A 783 -8.61 19.03 42.70
C ARG A 783 -9.83 19.68 42.03
N GLY A 784 -10.36 20.76 42.59
CA GLY A 784 -11.56 21.42 42.06
C GLY A 784 -11.35 21.98 40.66
N ALA A 785 -10.19 22.60 40.43
CA ALA A 785 -9.79 23.10 39.11
C ALA A 785 -9.69 21.97 38.08
N TRP A 786 -9.19 20.79 38.44
CA TRP A 786 -9.15 19.65 37.52
C TRP A 786 -10.54 19.10 37.18
N LEU A 787 -11.47 19.12 38.14
CA LEU A 787 -12.82 18.60 37.92
C LEU A 787 -13.66 19.53 37.03
N CYS A 788 -13.58 20.84 37.25
CA CYS A 788 -14.48 21.82 36.63
C CYS A 788 -13.81 22.69 35.54
N GLY A 789 -12.51 22.50 35.28
CA GLY A 789 -11.76 23.42 34.41
C GLY A 789 -11.61 24.82 35.01
N ILE A 790 -11.51 25.82 34.14
CA ILE A 790 -11.50 27.26 34.49
C ILE A 790 -12.76 27.98 34.01
N GLY A 791 -13.85 27.22 33.76
CA GLY A 791 -15.10 27.68 33.16
C GLY A 791 -14.99 27.96 31.66
N PRO A 792 -16.11 28.28 30.98
CA PRO A 792 -16.15 28.49 29.55
C PRO A 792 -15.41 29.76 29.13
N LYS A 793 -14.61 29.68 28.06
CA LYS A 793 -13.98 30.85 27.42
C LYS A 793 -14.51 31.05 26.01
N ASN A 794 -15.11 32.22 25.80
CA ASN A 794 -15.61 32.63 24.49
C ASN A 794 -14.56 33.43 23.73
N TYR A 795 -14.46 33.21 22.43
CA TYR A 795 -13.70 34.08 21.52
C TYR A 795 -14.41 34.18 20.16
N GLN A 796 -14.10 35.25 19.43
CA GLN A 796 -14.62 35.49 18.09
C GLN A 796 -13.65 34.92 17.06
N SER A 797 -14.09 33.94 16.27
CA SER A 797 -13.29 33.36 15.18
C SER A 797 -13.27 34.27 13.94
N LYS A 798 -12.31 34.05 13.03
CA LYS A 798 -12.22 34.75 11.74
C LYS A 798 -13.39 34.42 10.80
N SER A 799 -13.99 33.24 10.93
CA SER A 799 -15.21 32.87 10.22
C SER A 799 -16.46 33.61 10.73
N SER A 800 -16.29 34.55 11.67
CA SER A 800 -17.35 35.33 12.32
C SER A 800 -18.28 34.52 13.22
N ASN A 801 -17.92 33.28 13.57
CA ASN A 801 -18.62 32.50 14.60
C ASN A 801 -18.05 32.79 15.99
N GLN A 802 -18.92 33.02 16.97
CA GLN A 802 -18.53 32.98 18.38
C GLN A 802 -18.32 31.52 18.80
N ILE A 803 -17.13 31.21 19.32
CA ILE A 803 -16.76 29.87 19.77
C ILE A 803 -16.55 29.87 21.29
N CYS A 804 -17.20 28.93 21.98
CA CYS A 804 -17.06 28.67 23.41
C CYS A 804 -16.17 27.44 23.63
N ILE A 805 -15.05 27.61 24.32
CA ILE A 805 -14.14 26.53 24.75
C ILE A 805 -14.46 26.15 26.18
N ASP A 806 -14.78 24.89 26.43
CA ASP A 806 -15.03 24.37 27.78
C ASP A 806 -14.74 22.88 27.93
N VAL A 807 -14.60 22.43 29.17
CA VAL A 807 -14.49 21.00 29.51
C VAL A 807 -15.85 20.32 29.36
N VAL A 808 -15.88 19.17 28.68
CA VAL A 808 -17.09 18.39 28.46
C VAL A 808 -17.34 17.47 29.65
N GLU A 809 -18.51 17.59 30.27
CA GLU A 809 -18.88 16.77 31.42
C GLU A 809 -19.87 15.66 31.09
N ASP A 810 -20.73 15.81 30.08
CA ASP A 810 -21.73 14.80 29.73
C ASP A 810 -21.09 13.65 28.92
N PRO A 811 -21.12 12.40 29.42
CA PRO A 811 -20.71 11.21 28.70
C PRO A 811 -21.27 11.11 27.28
N LEU A 812 -22.53 11.53 27.06
CA LEU A 812 -23.17 11.40 25.76
C LEU A 812 -22.49 12.25 24.68
N GLU A 813 -22.01 13.44 25.05
CA GLU A 813 -21.25 14.29 24.13
C GLU A 813 -19.85 13.71 23.83
N ILE A 814 -19.25 13.03 24.82
CA ILE A 814 -17.94 12.39 24.66
C ILE A 814 -18.04 11.12 23.82
N LEU A 815 -19.17 10.40 23.83
CA LEU A 815 -19.39 9.23 22.98
C LEU A 815 -19.16 9.53 21.50
N ASN A 816 -19.47 10.75 21.04
CA ASN A 816 -19.23 11.15 19.65
C ASN A 816 -17.90 11.87 19.42
N MET A 817 -16.96 11.84 20.38
CA MET A 817 -15.73 12.63 20.28
C MET A 817 -14.91 12.32 19.03
N GLY A 818 -14.89 11.07 18.58
CA GLY A 818 -14.18 10.72 17.35
C GLY A 818 -14.96 11.02 16.08
N GLY A 819 -16.29 10.87 16.11
CA GLY A 819 -17.17 11.02 14.95
C GLY A 819 -17.21 12.45 14.42
N HIS A 820 -17.12 13.46 15.30
CA HIS A 820 -16.98 14.87 14.88
C HIS A 820 -15.80 15.10 13.93
N PHE A 821 -14.72 14.31 14.02
CA PHE A 821 -13.49 14.52 13.25
C PHE A 821 -13.04 13.28 12.46
N LYS A 822 -13.92 12.27 12.31
CA LYS A 822 -13.65 10.99 11.63
C LYS A 822 -12.32 10.34 12.04
N THR A 823 -12.06 10.26 13.36
CA THR A 823 -10.81 9.67 13.90
C THR A 823 -10.98 8.21 14.29
N CYS A 824 -9.91 7.51 14.69
CA CYS A 824 -9.98 6.13 15.19
C CYS A 824 -10.84 5.95 16.47
N LEU A 825 -11.24 7.05 17.11
CA LEU A 825 -12.17 7.10 18.25
C LEU A 825 -13.63 7.26 17.81
N SER A 826 -13.94 7.21 16.51
CA SER A 826 -15.32 7.29 16.02
C SER A 826 -16.10 6.04 16.43
N PRO A 827 -17.43 6.14 16.65
CA PRO A 827 -18.28 4.96 16.84
C PRO A 827 -18.07 3.94 15.72
N GLY A 828 -17.68 2.72 16.08
CA GLY A 828 -17.41 1.63 15.14
C GLY A 828 -15.94 1.43 14.79
N SER A 829 -15.09 2.46 14.94
CA SER A 829 -13.66 2.33 14.69
C SER A 829 -12.94 1.52 15.77
N PHE A 830 -11.77 0.99 15.44
CA PHE A 830 -11.04 0.01 16.26
C PHE A 830 -10.62 0.50 17.66
N ASN A 831 -10.47 1.82 17.87
CA ASN A 831 -10.12 2.40 19.17
C ASN A 831 -11.32 2.99 19.94
N TYR A 832 -12.55 2.76 19.47
CA TYR A 832 -13.74 3.35 20.09
C TYR A 832 -13.91 2.97 21.58
N PHE A 833 -13.40 1.81 22.00
CA PHE A 833 -13.39 1.41 23.41
C PHE A 833 -12.70 2.45 24.33
N SER A 834 -11.73 3.19 23.81
CA SER A 834 -10.98 4.21 24.53
C SER A 834 -11.82 5.43 24.91
N VAL A 835 -12.91 5.70 24.17
CA VAL A 835 -13.86 6.78 24.50
C VAL A 835 -14.46 6.56 25.88
N PHE A 836 -14.79 5.31 26.24
CA PHE A 836 -15.32 4.98 27.57
C PHE A 836 -14.28 5.12 28.67
N ALA A 837 -12.99 4.93 28.36
CA ALA A 837 -11.91 5.23 29.28
C ALA A 837 -11.73 6.74 29.47
N ASN A 838 -11.86 7.54 28.40
CA ASN A 838 -11.85 9.00 28.48
C ASN A 838 -13.02 9.57 29.32
N ILE A 839 -14.14 8.85 29.38
CA ILE A 839 -15.29 9.19 30.22
C ILE A 839 -15.07 8.75 31.68
N ALA A 840 -14.69 7.48 31.89
CA ALA A 840 -14.70 6.87 33.22
C ALA A 840 -13.44 7.15 34.05
N ASP A 841 -12.28 7.32 33.41
CA ASP A 841 -11.04 7.60 34.12
C ASP A 841 -10.92 9.10 34.39
N ILE A 842 -11.03 9.49 35.67
CA ILE A 842 -11.06 10.90 36.06
C ILE A 842 -9.80 11.68 35.66
N ASN A 843 -8.69 11.01 35.39
CA ASN A 843 -7.43 11.63 34.96
C ASN A 843 -7.39 11.94 33.45
N LYS A 844 -8.54 11.88 32.76
CA LYS A 844 -8.70 12.24 31.35
C LYS A 844 -9.84 13.22 31.22
N ARG A 845 -9.67 14.26 30.38
CA ARG A 845 -10.69 15.28 30.12
C ARG A 845 -10.74 15.63 28.65
N VAL A 846 -11.95 15.81 28.14
CA VAL A 846 -12.18 16.26 26.77
C VAL A 846 -12.62 17.72 26.83
N ILE A 847 -12.00 18.56 26.00
CA ILE A 847 -12.38 19.95 25.82
C ILE A 847 -12.97 20.09 24.41
N TYR A 848 -14.11 20.76 24.30
CA TYR A 848 -14.71 21.13 23.03
C TYR A 848 -14.70 22.65 22.82
N GLY A 849 -14.53 23.06 21.57
CA GLY A 849 -14.93 24.37 21.08
C GLY A 849 -16.27 24.24 20.38
N LYS A 850 -17.33 24.89 20.86
CA LYS A 850 -18.67 24.87 20.25
C LYS A 850 -19.04 26.24 19.70
N ASN A 851 -19.72 26.28 18.56
CA ASN A 851 -20.32 27.52 18.06
C ASN A 851 -21.65 27.85 18.79
N THR A 852 -22.30 28.94 18.40
CA THR A 852 -23.59 29.38 18.95
C THR A 852 -24.74 28.38 18.73
N ASP A 853 -24.63 27.50 17.75
CA ASP A 853 -25.62 26.45 17.46
C ASP A 853 -25.35 25.17 18.26
N GLY A 854 -24.32 25.15 19.10
CA GLY A 854 -23.87 23.97 19.84
C GLY A 854 -23.06 22.98 18.99
N LYS A 855 -22.75 23.30 17.73
CA LYS A 855 -21.93 22.46 16.86
C LYS A 855 -20.48 22.48 17.34
N VAL A 856 -19.88 21.29 17.49
CA VAL A 856 -18.46 21.13 17.81
C VAL A 856 -17.60 21.57 16.62
N ILE A 857 -16.75 22.57 16.83
CA ILE A 857 -15.81 23.13 15.86
C ILE A 857 -14.40 22.56 16.05
N GLY A 858 -14.06 22.23 17.30
CA GLY A 858 -12.77 21.64 17.65
C GLY A 858 -12.85 20.81 18.93
N ARG A 859 -11.89 19.90 19.10
CA ARG A 859 -11.72 19.12 20.33
C ARG A 859 -10.25 18.94 20.68
N VAL A 860 -10.00 18.69 21.96
CA VAL A 860 -8.72 18.19 22.45
C VAL A 860 -8.94 17.28 23.66
N LEU A 861 -8.19 16.18 23.72
CA LEU A 861 -8.09 15.34 24.90
C LEU A 861 -6.90 15.85 25.73
N VAL A 862 -7.05 15.90 27.05
CA VAL A 862 -5.95 16.11 27.98
C VAL A 862 -5.90 14.98 29.00
N GLY A 863 -4.69 14.58 29.38
CA GLY A 863 -4.43 13.55 30.38
C GLY A 863 -3.62 14.10 31.53
N LEU A 864 -3.84 13.57 32.73
CA LEU A 864 -3.13 13.99 33.93
C LEU A 864 -2.32 12.84 34.53
N LEU A 865 -1.03 13.08 34.69
CA LEU A 865 -0.13 12.22 35.44
C LEU A 865 -0.36 12.37 36.95
N PRO A 866 -0.11 11.31 37.74
CA PRO A 866 -0.12 11.39 39.20
C PRO A 866 0.82 12.46 39.77
N SER A 867 1.90 12.78 39.06
CA SER A 867 2.90 13.78 39.39
C SER A 867 2.51 15.23 39.04
N GLY A 868 1.29 15.46 38.54
CA GLY A 868 0.82 16.78 38.11
C GLY A 868 1.28 17.22 36.72
N GLY A 869 1.87 16.31 35.94
CA GLY A 869 2.11 16.53 34.51
C GLY A 869 0.81 16.49 33.73
N MET A 870 0.45 17.57 33.04
CA MET A 870 -0.72 17.62 32.16
C MET A 870 -0.26 17.45 30.72
N THR A 871 -0.70 16.36 30.10
CA THR A 871 -0.42 16.02 28.70
C THR A 871 -1.54 16.47 27.80
N VAL A 872 -1.19 17.11 26.68
CA VAL A 872 -2.14 17.52 25.65
C VAL A 872 -1.98 16.59 24.46
N PHE A 873 -3.09 16.01 24.00
CA PHE A 873 -3.12 15.16 22.82
C PHE A 873 -3.44 15.98 21.57
N ASN A 874 -3.56 15.32 20.41
CA ASN A 874 -3.84 16.00 19.16
C ASN A 874 -5.08 16.91 19.24
N ILE A 875 -4.92 18.13 18.72
CA ILE A 875 -5.99 19.12 18.62
C ILE A 875 -6.64 18.98 17.25
N TYR A 876 -7.92 18.64 17.22
CA TYR A 876 -8.68 18.49 15.99
C TYR A 876 -9.62 19.69 15.81
N CYS A 877 -9.70 20.23 14.59
CA CYS A 877 -10.62 21.30 14.23
C CYS A 877 -11.07 21.16 12.77
N HIS A 878 -12.28 21.63 12.45
CA HIS A 878 -12.80 21.57 11.08
C HIS A 878 -12.14 22.59 10.15
N HIS A 879 -11.75 23.76 10.68
CA HIS A 879 -11.16 24.84 9.92
C HIS A 879 -9.97 25.44 10.67
N SER A 880 -8.82 25.51 10.03
CA SER A 880 -7.61 26.14 10.60
C SER A 880 -7.80 27.63 10.88
N ASP A 881 -8.69 28.28 10.13
CA ASP A 881 -8.95 29.72 10.22
C ASP A 881 -9.73 30.11 11.48
N ASP A 882 -10.35 29.15 12.17
CA ASP A 882 -11.08 29.42 13.40
C ASP A 882 -10.17 29.67 14.61
N GLU A 883 -8.84 29.59 14.46
CA GLU A 883 -7.86 29.84 15.53
C GLU A 883 -8.01 28.94 16.78
N PHE A 884 -8.82 27.87 16.68
CA PHE A 884 -9.12 26.98 17.79
C PHE A 884 -7.87 26.40 18.45
N HIS A 885 -6.87 26.01 17.65
CA HIS A 885 -5.61 25.47 18.17
C HIS A 885 -4.92 26.44 19.13
N THR A 886 -4.79 27.71 18.73
CA THR A 886 -4.15 28.73 19.57
C THR A 886 -4.98 28.99 20.82
N LYS A 887 -6.30 29.14 20.66
CA LYS A 887 -7.20 29.50 21.77
C LYS A 887 -7.39 28.37 22.78
N VAL A 888 -7.42 27.12 22.33
CA VAL A 888 -7.49 25.99 23.24
C VAL A 888 -6.17 25.77 23.99
N MET A 889 -5.03 26.08 23.39
CA MET A 889 -3.75 26.05 24.09
C MET A 889 -3.63 27.18 25.12
N GLU A 890 -4.10 28.40 24.82
CA GLU A 890 -4.21 29.48 25.80
C GLU A 890 -5.11 29.08 26.99
N TYR A 891 -6.23 28.41 26.70
CA TYR A 891 -7.12 27.85 27.71
C TYR A 891 -6.42 26.81 28.59
N ILE A 892 -5.79 25.81 27.98
CA ILE A 892 -5.10 24.72 28.67
C ILE A 892 -3.93 25.24 29.50
N GLN A 893 -3.14 26.21 29.00
CA GLN A 893 -2.06 26.81 29.76
C GLN A 893 -2.59 27.56 30.99
N SER A 894 -3.65 28.37 30.81
CA SER A 894 -4.32 29.05 31.93
C SER A 894 -4.85 28.03 32.97
N TRP A 895 -5.37 26.90 32.49
CA TRP A 895 -5.92 25.84 33.33
C TRP A 895 -4.81 25.12 34.10
N ALA A 896 -3.71 24.75 33.45
CA ALA A 896 -2.56 24.12 34.08
C ALA A 896 -1.97 25.04 35.16
N GLU A 897 -1.76 26.32 34.85
CA GLU A 897 -1.27 27.32 35.81
C GLU A 897 -2.20 27.47 37.01
N PHE A 898 -3.51 27.60 36.78
CA PHE A 898 -4.51 27.73 37.84
C PHE A 898 -4.59 26.48 38.74
N ALA A 899 -4.41 25.29 38.16
CA ALA A 899 -4.49 24.03 38.88
C ALA A 899 -3.17 23.59 39.54
N GLY A 900 -2.06 24.29 39.25
CA GLY A 900 -0.72 23.93 39.71
C GLY A 900 -0.04 22.82 38.89
N PHE A 901 -0.54 22.51 37.71
CA PHE A 901 0.01 21.47 36.84
C PHE A 901 1.13 21.99 35.94
N THR A 902 1.95 21.07 35.44
CA THR A 902 3.01 21.36 34.46
C THR A 902 2.67 20.71 33.13
N LEU A 903 2.60 21.51 32.06
CA LEU A 903 2.40 20.97 30.71
C LEU A 903 3.60 20.12 30.29
N THR A 904 3.33 18.94 29.72
CA THR A 904 4.36 18.02 29.23
C THR A 904 3.88 17.22 28.03
N ASP A 905 4.81 16.87 27.16
CA ASP A 905 4.64 15.93 26.06
C ASP A 905 5.14 14.51 26.41
N GLN A 906 5.58 14.29 27.67
CA GLN A 906 6.20 13.05 28.12
C GLN A 906 5.43 12.42 29.29
N GLY A 907 5.65 11.12 29.48
CA GLY A 907 5.13 10.35 30.60
C GLY A 907 3.95 9.43 30.23
N TYR A 908 3.47 8.67 31.21
CA TYR A 908 2.41 7.68 31.03
C TYR A 908 1.16 8.06 31.83
N ILE A 909 0.04 8.29 31.13
CA ILE A 909 -1.24 8.54 31.76
C ILE A 909 -1.82 7.21 32.27
N PRO A 910 -1.98 7.02 33.60
CA PRO A 910 -2.45 5.75 34.13
C PRO A 910 -3.90 5.48 33.74
N LYS A 911 -4.22 4.19 33.62
CA LYS A 911 -5.58 3.69 33.52
C LYS A 911 -6.14 3.48 34.92
N LEU A 912 -7.31 4.04 35.19
CA LEU A 912 -7.91 3.99 36.53
C LEU A 912 -9.00 2.93 36.55
N VAL A 913 -10.23 3.33 36.20
CA VAL A 913 -11.40 2.46 36.09
C VAL A 913 -11.23 1.50 34.91
N ALA A 914 -10.78 2.03 33.78
CA ALA A 914 -10.62 1.28 32.54
C ALA A 914 -9.51 0.22 32.62
N ALA A 915 -9.73 -0.93 31.99
CA ALA A 915 -8.68 -1.95 31.82
C ALA A 915 -7.72 -1.59 30.67
N GLU A 916 -8.24 -0.91 29.66
CA GLU A 916 -7.57 -0.57 28.40
C GLU A 916 -7.90 0.88 28.00
N TRP A 917 -6.93 1.52 27.33
CA TRP A 917 -7.03 2.88 26.84
C TRP A 917 -6.04 3.03 25.68
N TYR A 918 -6.46 3.73 24.63
CA TYR A 918 -5.64 4.05 23.48
C TYR A 918 -5.04 5.44 23.65
N ASP A 919 -3.72 5.50 23.57
CA ASP A 919 -2.89 6.71 23.63
C ASP A 919 -2.47 7.06 22.20
N ASP A 920 -2.96 8.19 21.66
CA ASP A 920 -2.68 8.65 20.30
C ASP A 920 -1.44 9.55 20.19
N GLY A 921 -0.68 9.68 21.29
CA GLY A 921 0.53 10.49 21.38
C GLY A 921 0.25 11.94 21.75
N ALA A 922 1.09 12.46 22.65
CA ALA A 922 1.06 13.86 23.05
C ALA A 922 1.56 14.79 21.94
N ILE A 923 1.02 16.00 21.87
CA ILE A 923 1.62 17.09 21.09
C ILE A 923 2.77 17.73 21.87
N ASP A 924 3.79 18.22 21.16
CA ASP A 924 4.85 19.02 21.77
C ASP A 924 4.27 20.37 22.20
N VAL A 925 4.07 20.53 23.51
CA VAL A 925 3.55 21.75 24.14
C VAL A 925 4.66 22.77 24.45
N GLY A 926 5.90 22.49 24.06
CA GLY A 926 7.07 23.28 24.40
C GLY A 926 7.36 23.14 25.90
N ASN A 927 8.33 22.30 26.25
CA ASN A 927 8.71 22.05 27.65
C ASN A 927 9.05 23.37 28.38
N ASN A 928 8.11 23.86 29.19
CA ASN A 928 8.17 25.19 29.81
C ASN A 928 8.99 25.24 31.11
N ILE A 929 9.68 24.15 31.45
CA ILE A 929 10.56 24.12 32.62
C ILE A 929 11.76 25.02 32.38
N LYS A 930 11.77 26.19 33.06
CA LYS A 930 12.74 27.27 32.84
C LYS A 930 14.20 26.80 32.89
N CYS A 931 14.55 25.92 33.83
CA CYS A 931 15.92 25.41 33.98
C CYS A 931 16.34 24.42 32.88
N LEU A 932 15.41 23.88 32.09
CA LEU A 932 15.71 22.96 30.98
C LEU A 932 15.72 23.66 29.61
N LYS A 933 15.35 24.94 29.53
CA LYS A 933 15.39 25.73 28.28
C LYS A 933 16.82 25.85 27.74
N ASP A 934 16.96 25.89 26.41
CA ASP A 934 18.25 26.09 25.74
C ASP A 934 18.96 27.33 26.31
N GLY A 935 20.23 27.15 26.71
CA GLY A 935 21.05 28.22 27.28
C GLY A 935 20.81 28.55 28.76
N SER A 936 19.93 27.81 29.46
CA SER A 936 19.75 27.97 30.91
C SER A 936 21.07 27.82 31.67
N GLU A 937 21.15 28.44 32.85
CA GLU A 937 22.32 28.32 33.72
C GLU A 937 22.64 26.86 34.07
N PHE A 938 21.61 26.11 34.50
CA PHE A 938 21.72 24.67 34.76
C PHE A 938 22.33 23.91 33.58
N ARG A 939 21.84 24.13 32.35
CA ARG A 939 22.37 23.44 31.16
C ARG A 939 23.80 23.81 30.81
N ARG A 940 24.21 25.07 31.04
CA ARG A 940 25.61 25.51 30.86
C ARG A 940 26.56 24.84 31.84
N GLN A 941 26.10 24.54 33.05
CA GLN A 941 26.90 23.92 34.10
C GLN A 941 27.04 22.39 33.95
N LEU A 942 26.17 21.71 33.19
CA LEU A 942 26.18 20.24 33.03
C LEU A 942 27.54 19.64 32.66
N ALA A 943 28.33 20.33 31.82
CA ALA A 943 29.66 19.85 31.39
C ALA A 943 30.71 19.88 32.52
N GLN A 944 30.49 20.68 33.56
CA GLN A 944 31.39 20.87 34.70
C GLN A 944 30.95 20.04 35.93
N MET A 945 29.72 19.54 35.93
CA MET A 945 29.18 18.73 37.02
C MET A 945 29.83 17.34 37.07
N ASN A 946 29.95 16.81 38.29
CA ASN A 946 30.39 15.44 38.55
C ASN A 946 29.24 14.61 39.13
N GLU A 947 29.44 13.29 39.25
CA GLU A 947 28.43 12.35 39.75
C GLU A 947 27.87 12.76 41.13
N SER A 948 28.71 13.30 42.01
CA SER A 948 28.35 13.59 43.41
C SER A 948 27.53 14.87 43.59
N THR A 949 27.71 15.87 42.73
CA THR A 949 27.01 17.16 42.82
C THR A 949 25.74 17.21 41.98
N PHE A 950 25.66 16.42 40.90
CA PHE A 950 24.59 16.50 39.90
C PHE A 950 23.16 16.43 40.47
N GLU A 951 22.90 15.52 41.42
CA GLU A 951 21.55 15.35 41.98
C GLU A 951 21.06 16.56 42.78
N ASN A 952 21.96 17.21 43.54
CA ASN A 952 21.61 18.37 44.36
C ASN A 952 21.35 19.60 43.48
N GLU A 953 22.25 19.88 42.53
CA GLU A 953 22.13 20.97 41.56
C GLU A 953 20.85 20.84 40.72
N LEU A 954 20.53 19.62 40.29
CA LEU A 954 19.31 19.34 39.55
C LEU A 954 18.06 19.59 40.41
N THR A 955 18.09 19.20 41.68
CA THR A 955 16.96 19.42 42.61
C THR A 955 16.72 20.90 42.85
N GLU A 956 17.80 21.68 43.06
CA GLU A 956 17.73 23.13 43.24
C GLU A 956 17.20 23.82 41.97
N ALA A 957 17.72 23.45 40.80
CA ALA A 957 17.32 24.04 39.53
C ALA A 957 15.86 23.74 39.14
N LEU A 958 15.31 22.58 39.53
CA LEU A 958 13.92 22.21 39.24
C LEU A 958 12.91 22.85 40.20
N SER A 959 13.34 23.30 41.38
CA SER A 959 12.47 23.83 42.42
C SER A 959 11.50 24.90 41.90
N PRO A 960 10.18 24.81 42.20
CA PRO A 960 9.56 23.91 43.18
C PRO A 960 9.21 22.50 42.65
N LEU A 961 9.53 22.16 41.40
CA LEU A 961 9.20 20.85 40.84
C LEU A 961 10.13 19.75 41.38
N PRO A 962 9.61 18.57 41.75
CA PRO A 962 10.45 17.45 42.17
C PRO A 962 11.06 16.68 40.98
N ILE A 963 12.11 15.90 41.26
CA ILE A 963 12.65 14.90 40.32
C ILE A 963 11.76 13.65 40.37
N ASN A 964 10.94 13.43 39.34
CA ASN A 964 9.98 12.34 39.28
C ASN A 964 9.78 11.85 37.82
N GLU A 965 8.75 11.05 37.57
CA GLU A 965 8.44 10.52 36.23
C GLU A 965 8.12 11.57 35.17
N LEU A 966 7.85 12.82 35.57
CA LEU A 966 7.59 13.94 34.67
C LEU A 966 8.89 14.63 34.25
N THR A 967 9.73 15.00 35.22
CA THR A 967 10.92 15.82 34.97
C THR A 967 12.10 14.99 34.48
N TYR A 968 12.20 13.73 34.92
CA TYR A 968 13.33 12.85 34.58
C TYR A 968 13.50 12.56 33.08
N PRO A 969 12.45 12.21 32.32
CA PRO A 969 12.56 12.01 30.86
C PRO A 969 13.11 13.24 30.14
N LEU A 970 12.73 14.44 30.59
CA LEU A 970 13.20 15.70 30.01
C LEU A 970 14.71 15.89 30.23
N ILE A 971 15.21 15.51 31.41
CA ILE A 971 16.63 15.59 31.77
C ILE A 971 17.48 14.63 30.94
N ILE A 972 17.10 13.35 30.85
CA ILE A 972 17.89 12.35 30.09
C ILE A 972 17.91 12.64 28.58
N ASN A 973 16.96 13.43 28.10
CA ASN A 973 16.84 13.81 26.70
C ASN A 973 17.72 15.00 26.31
N LEU A 974 18.28 15.72 27.28
CA LEU A 974 19.12 16.87 27.02
C LEU A 974 20.36 16.48 26.20
N PRO A 975 20.70 17.25 25.14
CA PRO A 975 21.87 16.96 24.32
C PRO A 975 23.17 17.08 25.11
N GLU A 976 23.23 17.93 26.14
CA GLU A 976 24.39 18.08 27.02
C GLU A 976 24.60 16.84 27.88
N VAL A 977 23.53 16.24 28.41
CA VAL A 977 23.63 14.99 29.19
C VAL A 977 24.21 13.86 28.34
N LYS A 978 23.80 13.73 27.07
CA LYS A 978 24.35 12.73 26.14
C LYS A 978 25.84 12.91 25.85
N LYS A 979 26.38 14.12 26.01
CA LYS A 979 27.81 14.44 25.83
C LYS A 979 28.63 14.28 27.10
N CYS A 980 27.99 14.04 28.25
CA CYS A 980 28.62 13.99 29.55
C CYS A 980 28.50 12.57 30.15
N PRO A 981 29.29 11.59 29.67
CA PRO A 981 29.23 10.21 30.14
C PRO A 981 29.40 10.06 31.65
N GLN A 982 30.14 10.97 32.28
CA GLN A 982 30.37 11.00 33.73
C GLN A 982 29.08 11.20 34.55
N LEU A 983 27.98 11.68 33.95
CA LEU A 983 26.71 11.89 34.65
C LEU A 983 25.81 10.65 34.67
N ILE A 984 26.11 9.63 33.85
CA ILE A 984 25.26 8.44 33.71
C ILE A 984 25.09 7.66 35.02
N PRO A 985 26.15 7.42 35.84
CA PRO A 985 25.99 6.79 37.15
C PRO A 985 25.02 7.53 38.08
N ALA A 986 25.08 8.88 38.11
CA ALA A 986 24.16 9.69 38.89
C ALA A 986 22.73 9.57 38.36
N LEU A 987 22.54 9.58 37.05
CA LEU A 987 21.23 9.36 36.42
C LEU A 987 20.63 7.99 36.78
N ILE A 988 21.43 6.93 36.82
CA ILE A 988 21.00 5.60 37.27
C ILE A 988 20.55 5.65 38.74
N LYS A 989 21.32 6.33 39.62
CA LYS A 989 20.98 6.48 41.03
C LYS A 989 19.67 7.24 41.23
N ILE A 990 19.47 8.32 40.49
CA ILE A 990 18.23 9.11 40.51
C ILE A 990 17.05 8.27 40.00
N ALA A 991 17.20 7.59 38.85
CA ALA A 991 16.16 6.74 38.27
C ALA A 991 15.64 5.67 39.25
N ARG A 992 16.51 5.12 40.10
CA ARG A 992 16.12 4.13 41.12
C ARG A 992 15.20 4.68 42.21
N LYS A 993 15.23 5.99 42.45
CA LYS A 993 14.34 6.66 43.41
C LYS A 993 12.95 6.96 42.83
N ILE A 994 12.82 6.94 41.50
CA ILE A 994 11.56 7.23 40.81
C ILE A 994 10.73 5.95 40.71
N THR A 995 9.67 5.88 41.51
CA THR A 995 8.82 4.68 41.62
C THR A 995 8.16 4.28 40.30
N ARG A 996 7.85 5.25 39.42
CA ARG A 996 7.04 5.07 38.20
C ARG A 996 7.78 5.41 36.91
N LEU A 997 9.09 5.18 36.86
CA LEU A 997 9.84 5.39 35.62
C LEU A 997 9.39 4.43 34.51
N SER A 998 9.13 4.95 33.31
CA SER A 998 8.59 4.17 32.20
C SER A 998 9.58 3.11 31.68
N GLU A 999 9.07 2.04 31.06
CA GLU A 999 9.93 1.03 30.42
C GLU A 999 10.78 1.64 29.30
N HIS A 1000 10.23 2.58 28.54
CA HIS A 1000 10.94 3.28 27.47
C HIS A 1000 12.13 4.09 28.03
N ASP A 1001 11.94 4.85 29.11
CA ASP A 1001 13.01 5.65 29.70
C ASP A 1001 14.09 4.77 30.32
N LYS A 1002 13.71 3.62 30.90
CA LYS A 1002 14.67 2.60 31.36
C LYS A 1002 15.48 2.05 30.19
N ILE A 1003 14.85 1.70 29.06
CA ILE A 1003 15.56 1.19 27.87
C ILE A 1003 16.51 2.25 27.30
N LYS A 1004 16.06 3.50 27.24
CA LYS A 1004 16.87 4.61 26.75
C LYS A 1004 18.08 4.86 27.64
N LEU A 1005 17.88 4.90 28.96
CA LEU A 1005 18.97 5.03 29.92
C LEU A 1005 19.91 3.82 29.87
N PHE A 1006 19.40 2.61 29.60
CA PHE A 1006 20.23 1.43 29.37
C PHE A 1006 21.12 1.56 28.13
N TYR A 1007 20.59 2.05 27.00
CA TYR A 1007 21.40 2.29 25.79
C TYR A 1007 22.49 3.32 26.05
N MET A 1008 22.14 4.44 26.70
CA MET A 1008 23.12 5.45 27.10
C MET A 1008 24.18 4.85 28.02
N ALA A 1009 23.79 4.01 28.98
CA ALA A 1009 24.72 3.36 29.88
C ALA A 1009 25.65 2.37 29.18
N ASP A 1010 25.12 1.52 28.30
CA ASP A 1010 25.90 0.55 27.50
C ASP A 1010 26.90 1.27 26.58
N ASP A 1011 26.47 2.34 25.89
CA ASP A 1011 27.34 3.14 25.02
C ASP A 1011 28.49 3.84 25.77
N ASN A 1012 28.38 4.00 27.10
CA ASN A 1012 29.34 4.73 27.95
C ASN A 1012 29.95 3.84 29.05
N ASN A 1013 30.01 2.53 28.86
CA ASN A 1013 30.62 1.55 29.79
C ASN A 1013 29.97 1.48 31.19
N ALA A 1014 28.77 2.01 31.37
CA ALA A 1014 27.97 1.93 32.60
C ALA A 1014 26.82 0.90 32.50
N GLY A 1015 26.72 0.13 31.41
CA GLY A 1015 25.58 -0.77 31.18
C GLY A 1015 25.49 -1.93 32.18
N GLU A 1016 26.60 -2.39 32.78
CA GLU A 1016 26.56 -3.39 33.87
C GLU A 1016 25.90 -2.80 35.12
N GLN A 1017 26.29 -1.57 35.51
CA GLN A 1017 25.70 -0.86 36.66
C GLN A 1017 24.19 -0.66 36.46
N PHE A 1018 23.78 -0.24 35.26
CA PHE A 1018 22.37 -0.12 34.90
C PHE A 1018 21.68 -1.49 35.00
N TYR A 1019 22.25 -2.51 34.36
CA TYR A 1019 21.65 -3.83 34.30
C TYR A 1019 21.43 -4.40 35.70
N GLN A 1020 22.39 -4.27 36.61
CA GLN A 1020 22.22 -4.69 38.01
C GLN A 1020 21.11 -3.90 38.73
N ALA A 1021 20.99 -2.59 38.47
CA ALA A 1021 19.96 -1.74 39.07
C ALA A 1021 18.54 -2.08 38.59
N PHE A 1022 18.38 -2.40 37.30
CA PHE A 1022 17.07 -2.53 36.64
C PHE A 1022 16.83 -3.90 35.98
N ARG A 1023 17.60 -4.94 36.36
CA ARG A 1023 17.52 -6.28 35.76
C ARG A 1023 16.09 -6.81 35.69
N ARG A 1024 15.38 -6.76 36.82
CA ARG A 1024 14.02 -7.26 36.93
C ARG A 1024 13.09 -6.54 35.96
N ASP A 1025 13.18 -5.21 35.91
CA ASP A 1025 12.31 -4.38 35.08
C ASP A 1025 12.57 -4.58 33.58
N LEU A 1026 13.84 -4.56 33.16
CA LEU A 1026 14.22 -4.82 31.77
C LEU A 1026 13.74 -6.19 31.28
N MET A 1027 13.91 -7.22 32.11
CA MET A 1027 13.51 -8.58 31.77
C MET A 1027 11.99 -8.76 31.77
N CYS A 1028 11.29 -8.09 32.68
CA CYS A 1028 9.83 -8.03 32.69
C CYS A 1028 9.30 -7.38 31.42
N GLY A 1029 9.86 -6.24 31.00
CA GLY A 1029 9.48 -5.53 29.76
C GLY A 1029 9.71 -6.39 28.51
N LEU A 1030 10.91 -6.95 28.35
CA LEU A 1030 11.23 -7.86 27.23
C LEU A 1030 10.27 -9.06 27.15
N MET A 1031 9.91 -9.66 28.29
CA MET A 1031 9.00 -10.80 28.33
C MET A 1031 7.54 -10.38 28.11
N ALA A 1032 7.15 -9.18 28.52
CA ALA A 1032 5.82 -8.63 28.31
C ALA A 1032 5.58 -8.31 26.82
N SER A 1033 6.55 -7.72 26.11
CA SER A 1033 6.45 -7.49 24.66
C SER A 1033 6.25 -8.79 23.87
N ILE A 1034 6.96 -9.87 24.22
CA ILE A 1034 6.76 -11.17 23.58
C ILE A 1034 5.34 -11.71 23.81
N ARG A 1035 4.82 -11.57 25.03
CA ARG A 1035 3.49 -12.10 25.37
C ARG A 1035 2.35 -11.31 24.71
N ARG A 1036 2.48 -9.98 24.66
CA ARG A 1036 1.43 -9.08 24.18
C ARG A 1036 1.48 -8.90 22.66
N GLU A 1037 2.65 -8.60 22.12
CA GLU A 1037 2.81 -8.14 20.74
C GLU A 1037 3.35 -9.24 19.83
N LYS A 1038 3.75 -10.40 20.40
CA LYS A 1038 4.56 -11.42 19.68
C LYS A 1038 5.81 -10.80 19.04
N TRP A 1039 6.27 -9.69 19.62
CA TRP A 1039 7.38 -8.89 19.12
C TRP A 1039 8.53 -8.88 20.13
N PHE A 1040 9.74 -8.66 19.64
CA PHE A 1040 10.97 -8.65 20.41
C PHE A 1040 11.88 -7.55 19.86
N ASN A 1041 12.40 -6.69 20.72
CA ASN A 1041 13.40 -5.69 20.34
C ASN A 1041 14.79 -6.37 20.22
N PRO A 1042 15.28 -6.65 19.00
CA PRO A 1042 16.52 -7.39 18.83
C PRO A 1042 17.74 -6.61 19.30
N GLU A 1043 17.71 -5.28 19.21
CA GLU A 1043 18.81 -4.43 19.66
C GLU A 1043 18.95 -4.47 21.19
N LEU A 1044 17.85 -4.28 21.91
CA LEU A 1044 17.83 -4.42 23.37
C LEU A 1044 18.30 -5.81 23.81
N GLY A 1045 17.80 -6.86 23.17
CA GLY A 1045 18.24 -8.23 23.45
C GLY A 1045 19.73 -8.46 23.16
N TYR A 1046 20.26 -7.87 22.09
CA TYR A 1046 21.67 -7.94 21.71
C TYR A 1046 22.57 -7.27 22.75
N ARG A 1047 22.16 -6.11 23.28
CA ARG A 1047 22.87 -5.39 24.35
C ARG A 1047 22.79 -6.12 25.69
N VAL A 1048 21.61 -6.61 26.08
CA VAL A 1048 21.46 -7.46 27.29
C VAL A 1048 22.34 -8.71 27.20
N ALA A 1049 22.52 -9.29 26.02
CA ALA A 1049 23.41 -10.44 25.83
C ALA A 1049 24.89 -10.13 26.16
N SER A 1050 25.32 -8.85 26.11
CA SER A 1050 26.67 -8.43 26.52
C SER A 1050 26.92 -8.65 28.01
N TYR A 1051 25.90 -8.44 28.85
CA TYR A 1051 25.98 -8.44 30.31
C TYR A 1051 25.44 -9.74 30.92
N ASN A 1052 24.29 -10.22 30.44
CA ASN A 1052 23.70 -11.48 30.87
C ASN A 1052 23.20 -12.30 29.67
N PRO A 1053 24.07 -13.11 29.05
CA PRO A 1053 23.73 -13.88 27.86
C PRO A 1053 22.67 -14.96 28.13
N SER A 1054 22.52 -15.43 29.37
CA SER A 1054 21.49 -16.40 29.76
C SER A 1054 20.09 -15.78 29.69
N ASP A 1055 19.93 -14.56 30.22
CA ASP A 1055 18.65 -13.86 30.23
C ASP A 1055 18.21 -13.46 28.82
N ALA A 1056 19.12 -12.96 27.98
CA ALA A 1056 18.84 -12.71 26.56
C ALA A 1056 18.41 -13.99 25.81
N LEU A 1057 19.11 -15.12 26.02
CA LEU A 1057 18.76 -16.39 25.39
C LEU A 1057 17.41 -16.93 25.88
N LYS A 1058 17.04 -16.70 27.14
CA LYS A 1058 15.75 -17.09 27.71
C LYS A 1058 14.59 -16.36 27.01
N VAL A 1059 14.76 -15.08 26.71
CA VAL A 1059 13.79 -14.26 25.97
C VAL A 1059 13.64 -14.76 24.53
N VAL A 1060 14.75 -15.01 23.82
CA VAL A 1060 14.73 -15.56 22.46
C VAL A 1060 14.03 -16.92 22.40
N LYS A 1061 14.33 -17.83 23.33
CA LYS A 1061 13.67 -19.13 23.43
C LYS A 1061 12.16 -18.99 23.65
N LYS A 1062 11.75 -18.05 24.50
CA LYS A 1062 10.32 -17.81 24.76
C LYS A 1062 9.60 -17.35 23.50
N LEU A 1063 10.22 -16.46 22.70
CA LEU A 1063 9.68 -16.02 21.41
C LEU A 1063 9.60 -17.17 20.40
N GLY A 1064 10.68 -17.93 20.20
CA GLY A 1064 10.64 -19.02 19.21
C GLY A 1064 9.67 -20.15 19.60
N ASN A 1065 9.38 -20.31 20.89
CA ASN A 1065 8.39 -21.27 21.39
C ASN A 1065 6.92 -20.78 21.30
N THR A 1066 6.65 -19.52 20.97
CA THR A 1066 5.26 -19.11 20.66
C THR A 1066 4.79 -19.67 19.32
N TRP A 1067 5.73 -20.14 18.50
CA TRP A 1067 5.51 -20.84 17.24
C TRP A 1067 5.68 -22.35 17.45
N THR A 1068 4.89 -23.17 16.77
CA THR A 1068 4.99 -24.64 16.88
C THR A 1068 6.36 -25.12 16.38
N GLY A 1069 7.04 -25.96 17.16
CA GLY A 1069 8.35 -26.55 16.78
C GLY A 1069 9.54 -26.10 17.64
N ASN A 1070 10.75 -26.40 17.16
CA ASN A 1070 11.99 -26.02 17.83
C ASN A 1070 12.25 -24.52 17.63
N TRP A 1071 12.39 -23.75 18.71
CA TRP A 1071 12.64 -22.30 18.67
C TRP A 1071 13.76 -21.89 17.71
N ARG A 1072 14.76 -22.76 17.48
CA ARG A 1072 15.87 -22.51 16.54
C ARG A 1072 15.41 -22.34 15.10
N ASN A 1073 14.29 -22.97 14.72
CA ASN A 1073 13.75 -22.94 13.35
C ASN A 1073 12.75 -21.79 13.11
N ASN A 1074 12.38 -21.08 14.18
CA ASN A 1074 11.31 -20.09 14.17
C ASN A 1074 11.84 -18.71 14.61
N LEU A 1075 12.99 -18.29 14.08
CA LEU A 1075 13.58 -16.99 14.39
C LEU A 1075 13.56 -16.08 13.16
N TYR A 1076 13.37 -14.78 13.39
CA TYR A 1076 13.72 -13.77 12.41
C TYR A 1076 15.25 -13.56 12.41
N PRO A 1077 15.86 -13.10 11.30
CA PRO A 1077 17.30 -12.88 11.22
C PRO A 1077 17.87 -12.03 12.35
N ALA A 1078 17.18 -10.96 12.76
CA ALA A 1078 17.61 -10.08 13.85
C ALA A 1078 17.60 -10.79 15.22
N THR A 1079 16.57 -11.61 15.50
CA THR A 1079 16.49 -12.41 16.74
C THR A 1079 17.54 -13.52 16.77
N ALA A 1080 17.82 -14.13 15.62
CA ALA A 1080 18.86 -15.14 15.48
C ALA A 1080 20.25 -14.55 15.80
N ARG A 1081 20.53 -13.27 15.47
CA ARG A 1081 21.78 -12.60 15.90
C ARG A 1081 21.93 -12.53 17.42
N VAL A 1082 20.84 -12.25 18.14
CA VAL A 1082 20.84 -12.27 19.61
C VAL A 1082 21.14 -13.68 20.13
N ALA A 1083 20.49 -14.71 19.57
CA ALA A 1083 20.75 -16.10 19.95
C ALA A 1083 22.22 -16.49 19.73
N VAL A 1084 22.79 -16.15 18.57
CA VAL A 1084 24.20 -16.42 18.22
C VAL A 1084 25.13 -15.75 19.23
N LYS A 1085 24.96 -14.45 19.50
CA LYS A 1085 25.78 -13.73 20.50
C LYS A 1085 25.66 -14.33 21.89
N SER A 1086 24.44 -14.60 22.35
CA SER A 1086 24.22 -15.24 23.66
C SER A 1086 24.86 -16.61 23.76
N LEU A 1087 24.75 -17.45 22.73
CA LEU A 1087 25.33 -18.79 22.71
C LEU A 1087 26.86 -18.75 22.68
N ASN A 1088 27.47 -17.83 21.92
CA ASN A 1088 28.92 -17.63 21.92
C ASN A 1088 29.42 -17.22 23.30
N LYS A 1089 28.81 -16.20 23.94
CA LYS A 1089 29.18 -15.77 25.30
C LYS A 1089 28.93 -16.84 26.38
N LEU A 1090 28.06 -17.82 26.13
CA LEU A 1090 27.83 -18.98 26.99
C LEU A 1090 28.75 -20.18 26.69
N GLY A 1091 29.70 -20.05 25.76
CA GLY A 1091 30.60 -21.14 25.35
C GLY A 1091 29.94 -22.25 24.54
N ARG A 1092 28.86 -21.94 23.78
CA ARG A 1092 28.07 -22.90 22.99
C ARG A 1092 28.20 -22.67 21.48
N GLU A 1093 29.43 -22.48 21.01
CA GLU A 1093 29.76 -22.06 19.63
C GLU A 1093 29.18 -22.96 18.53
N HIS A 1094 29.11 -24.27 18.75
CA HIS A 1094 28.54 -25.19 17.76
C HIS A 1094 27.07 -24.88 17.49
N GLN A 1095 26.28 -24.57 18.52
CA GLN A 1095 24.87 -24.19 18.35
C GLN A 1095 24.74 -22.81 17.69
N ALA A 1096 25.65 -21.89 18.01
CA ALA A 1096 25.70 -20.57 17.38
C ALA A 1096 25.98 -20.66 15.88
N ARG A 1097 26.98 -21.48 15.47
CA ARG A 1097 27.30 -21.73 14.06
C ARG A 1097 26.12 -22.30 13.28
N GLN A 1098 25.43 -23.29 13.84
CA GLN A 1098 24.23 -23.88 13.20
C GLN A 1098 23.14 -22.82 12.94
N ILE A 1099 22.86 -21.95 13.92
CA ILE A 1099 21.87 -20.87 13.76
C ILE A 1099 22.38 -19.83 12.76
N ALA A 1100 23.66 -19.45 12.81
CA ALA A 1100 24.24 -18.47 11.88
C ALA A 1100 24.17 -18.95 10.43
N GLU A 1101 24.51 -20.21 10.16
CA GLU A 1101 24.41 -20.82 8.83
C GLU A 1101 22.95 -20.87 8.33
N GLN A 1102 22.02 -21.30 9.19
CA GLN A 1102 20.60 -21.41 8.85
C GLN A 1102 19.99 -20.06 8.44
N TYR A 1103 20.34 -18.97 9.13
CA TYR A 1103 19.79 -17.63 8.88
C TYR A 1103 20.72 -16.71 8.09
N LYS A 1104 21.81 -17.25 7.53
CA LYS A 1104 22.83 -16.49 6.76
C LYS A 1104 23.33 -15.24 7.52
N ILE A 1105 23.55 -15.39 8.82
CA ILE A 1105 24.16 -14.34 9.63
C ILE A 1105 25.65 -14.37 9.36
N GLU A 1106 26.18 -13.30 8.77
CA GLU A 1106 27.62 -13.12 8.59
C GLU A 1106 28.31 -13.28 9.95
N ASN A 1107 29.42 -14.03 9.98
CA ASN A 1107 30.15 -14.33 11.20
C ASN A 1107 30.50 -13.02 11.94
N CYS A 1108 29.70 -12.69 12.95
CA CYS A 1108 30.04 -11.67 13.94
C CYS A 1108 31.11 -12.27 14.85
N SER A 1109 32.36 -12.20 14.41
CA SER A 1109 33.54 -12.42 15.27
C SER A 1109 33.59 -11.39 16.37
#